data_AF-A0A9D9LVC5-F1
#
_entry.id   AF-A0A9D9LVC5-F1
#
_cell.length_a   1.000
_cell.length_b   1.000
_cell.length_c   1.000
_cell.angle_alpha   90.00
_cell.angle_beta   90.00
_cell.angle_gamma   90.00
#
_symmetry.space_group_name_H-M   'P 1'
#
loop_
_entity.id
_entity.type
_entity.pdbx_description
1 polymer ?
#
loop_
_entity_poly.entity_id
_entity_poly.type
_entity_poly.pdbx_seq_one_letter_code
_entity_poly.pdbx_strand_id
1 'polypeptide(L)'
;MKISTLFKRTFLTFALLATTFAATNASTIAELLSSGAGANKSTSGTIVETYARGFLLYDGTGYILTYLGGTHEYAKGDQVTISGTTSTYAGMLQFTNNPKPSITKTGSTTVTDPTPQTLTGAEMDALLNSKEVKFVKYTGTLNINGNYYNVENIEGATKAVGSISYPNTGMVNPSLHQKKITVTGYFIGTSSSKYFNTMATKVEGEGGDDTPIETSKIGDLVAKQFAGHCKVEATLVATYARGFLVSDGTGRILVYTGAASEYAVGDKLTIDGFTSEYAGMIQFGSSAEITKTGSTTVSEPSLEFSERDMDDMLGTKTVQYGQYTGTLSISGNYYNVTIPDCQTAIGSISYPNDGLVDASWDGNEVTVKGYFIGTNSEKYFNTMATSVSVKGEVVDISNTKDNPYSVAEARYLIDQGKGLAQKVYVKGIVAKTGKFNESYGDYSFYLYDEAGSADSLYSFQTKYIDDAKFVSSEQVAEGDEVIIYGNLTLYNNTTYEMTPSTLVSTTNTWTYTEPTYPPDIQNTSFEEWEDGVPVGWMSVASSSADYISQSTDAYFDNYSVALASDPKGSTNYRFASEIVHIGTGWISFNVHLKSPDETPAQFRLGYAIVTQGKIASSSDYKYPEPVAPVTKEWNSYYIDINFEEETDVCFIVMNSKNSKGATLLIDGATLCDPIIHGVGTITPDTEKPIYFDLTGKQVLSPKSGLYIKQTGTKVTKVFIR
;
A
#
# COMPACT_ATOMS: atom_id res chain seq x y z
N MET A 1 49.86 27.73 28.94
CA MET A 1 48.61 27.69 28.13
C MET A 1 47.77 26.59 28.74
N LYS A 2 46.89 26.87 29.69
CA LYS A 2 45.55 27.49 29.61
C LYS A 2 44.53 26.41 29.99
N ILE A 3 44.01 26.56 31.22
CA ILE A 3 42.60 26.39 31.57
C ILE A 3 42.01 25.00 31.28
N SER A 4 42.10 24.09 32.24
CA SER A 4 41.31 22.85 32.26
C SER A 4 40.94 22.40 33.67
N THR A 5 40.53 23.31 34.57
CA THR A 5 39.97 22.86 35.88
C THR A 5 39.14 23.88 36.66
N LEU A 6 38.58 24.92 36.00
CA LEU A 6 37.80 25.95 36.71
C LEU A 6 36.47 26.34 36.01
N PHE A 7 35.87 25.44 35.23
CA PHE A 7 34.59 25.70 34.52
C PHE A 7 33.54 24.58 34.68
N LYS A 8 33.60 23.84 35.79
CA LYS A 8 32.55 22.86 36.18
C LYS A 8 31.94 23.12 37.57
N ARG A 9 32.19 24.28 38.19
CA ARG A 9 31.68 24.62 39.54
C ARG A 9 30.88 25.92 39.65
N THR A 10 30.49 26.54 38.53
CA THR A 10 29.68 27.79 38.55
C THR A 10 28.27 27.62 37.97
N PHE A 11 27.89 26.42 37.52
CA PHE A 11 26.53 26.15 37.00
C PHE A 11 25.66 25.27 37.92
N LEU A 12 26.20 24.81 39.06
CA LEU A 12 25.45 24.01 40.04
C LEU A 12 24.93 24.81 41.25
N THR A 13 25.21 26.11 41.30
CA THR A 13 24.83 26.99 42.44
C THR A 13 23.84 28.09 42.05
N PHE A 14 23.35 28.10 40.81
CA PHE A 14 22.27 29.00 40.34
C PHE A 14 20.95 28.27 40.04
N ALA A 15 20.93 26.93 40.03
CA ALA A 15 19.70 26.13 39.90
C ALA A 15 19.18 25.61 41.25
N LEU A 16 19.95 25.77 42.33
CA LEU A 16 19.56 25.37 43.69
C LEU A 16 19.27 26.58 44.61
N LEU A 17 19.11 27.77 44.03
CA LEU A 17 18.72 29.00 44.72
C LEU A 17 17.49 29.68 44.08
N ALA A 18 16.71 28.92 43.29
CA ALA A 18 15.43 29.34 42.70
C ALA A 18 14.27 28.39 43.07
N THR A 19 14.48 27.48 44.04
CA THR A 19 13.46 26.53 44.53
C THR A 19 13.13 26.70 46.02
N THR A 20 13.56 27.79 46.66
CA THR A 20 13.25 28.08 48.08
C THR A 20 12.76 29.51 48.35
N PHE A 21 12.01 30.06 47.39
CA PHE A 21 11.05 31.17 47.56
C PHE A 21 10.02 30.93 46.43
N ALA A 22 8.81 30.41 46.60
CA ALA A 22 7.88 30.52 47.70
C ALA A 22 6.95 29.29 47.76
N ALA A 23 7.06 28.49 48.83
CA ALA A 23 5.85 27.94 49.42
C ALA A 23 5.20 29.09 50.20
N THR A 24 4.62 30.06 49.50
CA THR A 24 3.63 30.96 50.12
C THR A 24 2.49 30.05 50.58
N ASN A 25 2.15 30.08 51.86
CA ASN A 25 0.96 29.41 52.38
C ASN A 25 -0.22 29.78 51.47
N ALA A 26 -0.64 28.84 50.61
CA ALA A 26 -1.77 29.05 49.72
C ALA A 26 -2.98 29.30 50.61
N SER A 27 -3.64 30.45 50.43
CA SER A 27 -4.84 30.77 51.20
C SER A 27 -5.95 29.83 50.81
N THR A 28 -6.84 29.54 51.75
CA THR A 28 -8.12 28.92 51.41
C THR A 28 -8.92 29.86 50.52
N ILE A 29 -9.82 29.33 49.71
CA ILE A 29 -10.70 30.12 48.86
C ILE A 29 -11.56 31.05 49.71
N ALA A 30 -12.05 30.61 50.87
CA ALA A 30 -12.80 31.46 51.80
C ALA A 30 -11.98 32.69 52.28
N GLU A 31 -10.70 32.50 52.59
CA GLU A 31 -9.79 33.60 52.93
C GLU A 31 -9.57 34.54 51.73
N LEU A 32 -9.42 34.00 50.52
CA LEU A 32 -9.30 34.81 49.30
C LEU A 32 -10.54 35.68 49.09
N LEU A 33 -11.73 35.07 49.16
CA LEU A 33 -13.01 35.78 49.01
C LEU A 33 -13.15 36.90 50.04
N SER A 34 -12.74 36.64 51.29
CA SER A 34 -12.77 37.64 52.37
C SER A 34 -11.76 38.77 52.15
N SER A 35 -10.59 38.46 51.58
CA SER A 35 -9.52 39.43 51.32
C SER A 35 -9.75 40.31 50.09
N GLY A 36 -10.71 39.95 49.22
CA GLY A 36 -11.08 40.71 48.03
C GLY A 36 -10.04 40.71 46.90
N ALA A 37 -10.21 41.66 45.97
CA ALA A 37 -9.37 41.82 44.79
C ALA A 37 -7.93 42.22 45.14
N GLY A 38 -6.96 41.70 44.39
CA GLY A 38 -5.55 42.06 44.56
C GLY A 38 -4.59 41.22 43.73
N ALA A 39 -3.35 41.69 43.64
CA ALA A 39 -2.26 40.97 43.00
C ALA A 39 -1.66 39.88 43.91
N ASN A 40 -0.96 38.91 43.31
CA ASN A 40 -0.19 37.87 44.01
C ASN A 40 -1.02 37.04 45.01
N LYS A 41 -2.29 36.77 44.68
CA LYS A 41 -3.14 35.86 45.43
C LYS A 41 -2.83 34.43 45.01
N SER A 42 -2.84 33.50 45.95
CA SER A 42 -2.62 32.08 45.66
C SER A 42 -3.56 31.19 46.47
N THR A 43 -4.03 30.11 45.84
CA THR A 43 -4.83 29.06 46.47
C THR A 43 -4.56 27.73 45.77
N SER A 44 -5.01 26.63 46.37
CA SER A 44 -4.99 25.29 45.75
C SER A 44 -6.36 24.66 45.91
N GLY A 45 -6.77 23.86 44.93
CA GLY A 45 -8.06 23.19 44.96
C GLY A 45 -8.23 22.19 43.83
N THR A 46 -9.43 21.64 43.73
CA THR A 46 -9.85 20.74 42.66
C THR A 46 -10.76 21.50 41.70
N ILE A 47 -10.54 21.32 40.40
CA ILE A 47 -11.41 21.85 39.36
C ILE A 47 -12.70 21.06 39.36
N VAL A 48 -13.82 21.72 39.69
CA VAL A 48 -15.13 21.07 39.78
C VAL A 48 -15.93 21.18 38.50
N GLU A 49 -15.64 22.17 37.66
CA GLU A 49 -16.25 22.28 36.34
C GLU A 49 -15.42 23.18 35.41
N THR A 50 -15.56 22.98 34.09
CA THR A 50 -14.93 23.81 33.06
C THR A 50 -15.96 24.46 32.14
N TYR A 51 -15.54 25.51 31.46
CA TYR A 51 -16.29 26.14 30.37
C TYR A 51 -15.29 26.67 29.34
N ALA A 52 -15.75 27.19 28.20
CA ALA A 52 -14.85 27.51 27.08
C ALA A 52 -13.81 28.61 27.36
N ARG A 53 -13.85 29.27 28.53
CA ARG A 53 -12.94 30.36 28.92
C ARG A 53 -12.21 30.16 30.25
N GLY A 54 -12.23 28.97 30.84
CA GLY A 54 -11.58 28.69 32.12
C GLY A 54 -12.30 27.63 32.97
N PHE A 55 -12.24 27.77 34.29
CA PHE A 55 -12.73 26.72 35.17
C PHE A 55 -13.11 27.22 36.57
N LEU A 56 -13.91 26.43 37.28
CA LEU A 56 -14.31 26.67 38.66
C LEU A 56 -13.47 25.81 39.61
N LEU A 57 -12.82 26.44 40.58
CA LEU A 57 -11.98 25.78 41.57
C LEU A 57 -12.71 25.67 42.92
N TYR A 58 -12.55 24.53 43.60
CA TYR A 58 -13.09 24.28 44.94
C TYR A 58 -12.04 23.66 45.85
N ASP A 59 -11.94 24.11 47.10
CA ASP A 59 -10.94 23.64 48.07
C ASP A 59 -11.56 23.07 49.36
N GLY A 60 -12.88 22.88 49.40
CA GLY A 60 -13.62 22.53 50.62
C GLY A 60 -14.21 23.72 51.36
N THR A 61 -13.62 24.91 51.22
CA THR A 61 -14.02 26.13 51.95
C THR A 61 -14.85 27.10 51.12
N GLY A 62 -14.71 27.07 49.79
CA GLY A 62 -15.48 27.91 48.88
C GLY A 62 -15.11 27.66 47.42
N TYR A 63 -15.77 28.39 46.53
CA TYR A 63 -15.53 28.33 45.09
C TYR A 63 -14.91 29.63 44.58
N ILE A 64 -14.01 29.53 43.61
CA ILE A 64 -13.51 30.69 42.88
C ILE A 64 -13.37 30.38 41.40
N LEU A 65 -13.89 31.28 40.57
CA LEU A 65 -13.76 31.19 39.12
C LEU A 65 -12.35 31.60 38.70
N THR A 66 -11.79 30.87 37.75
CA THR A 66 -10.55 31.25 37.06
C THR A 66 -10.85 31.53 35.59
N TYR A 67 -10.77 32.79 35.19
CA TYR A 67 -10.99 33.21 33.81
C TYR A 67 -9.66 33.30 33.05
N LEU A 68 -9.54 32.51 32.00
CA LEU A 68 -8.35 32.45 31.13
C LEU A 68 -8.57 33.18 29.79
N GLY A 69 -9.82 33.41 29.39
CA GLY A 69 -10.19 34.21 28.22
C GLY A 69 -10.06 33.51 26.87
N GLY A 70 -9.71 32.23 26.86
CA GLY A 70 -9.61 31.39 25.67
C GLY A 70 -9.57 29.90 26.02
N THR A 71 -9.31 29.07 25.01
CA THR A 71 -9.16 27.62 25.15
C THR A 71 -8.06 27.26 26.17
N HIS A 72 -8.24 26.15 26.87
CA HIS A 72 -7.32 25.67 27.90
C HIS A 72 -7.32 24.15 28.00
N GLU A 73 -6.29 23.59 28.65
CA GLU A 73 -6.05 22.14 28.75
C GLU A 73 -6.57 21.50 30.05
N TYR A 74 -7.02 22.29 31.01
CA TYR A 74 -7.48 21.80 32.32
C TYR A 74 -8.83 21.08 32.25
N ALA A 75 -8.97 20.00 33.01
CA ALA A 75 -10.18 19.17 33.05
C ALA A 75 -10.84 19.15 34.45
N LYS A 76 -12.12 18.79 34.50
CA LYS A 76 -12.83 18.46 35.75
C LYS A 76 -12.08 17.33 36.48
N GLY A 77 -11.86 17.51 37.77
CA GLY A 77 -11.09 16.60 38.61
C GLY A 77 -9.61 16.94 38.75
N ASP A 78 -9.06 17.83 37.92
CA ASP A 78 -7.67 18.25 38.08
C ASP A 78 -7.45 18.99 39.40
N GLN A 79 -6.40 18.60 40.13
CA GLN A 79 -5.94 19.31 41.31
C GLN A 79 -4.87 20.29 40.90
N VAL A 80 -5.03 21.56 41.26
CA VAL A 80 -4.15 22.64 40.82
C VAL A 80 -3.80 23.59 41.95
N THR A 81 -2.59 24.14 41.87
CA THR A 81 -2.19 25.34 42.61
C THR A 81 -2.20 26.51 41.64
N ILE A 82 -2.85 27.61 42.02
CA ILE A 82 -2.96 28.82 41.22
C ILE A 82 -2.33 30.00 41.96
N SER A 83 -1.65 30.86 41.22
CA SER A 83 -1.14 32.15 41.69
C SER A 83 -1.36 33.23 40.64
N GLY A 84 -1.93 34.37 41.03
CA GLY A 84 -2.25 35.43 40.08
C GLY A 84 -2.99 36.62 40.69
N THR A 85 -3.56 37.44 39.81
CA THR A 85 -4.36 38.61 40.19
C THR A 85 -5.83 38.21 40.27
N THR A 86 -6.51 38.61 41.35
CA THR A 86 -7.97 38.51 41.46
C THR A 86 -8.64 39.86 41.23
N SER A 87 -9.81 39.86 40.60
CA SER A 87 -10.67 41.04 40.46
C SER A 87 -12.14 40.66 40.56
N THR A 88 -13.00 41.66 40.76
CA THR A 88 -14.45 41.48 40.75
C THR A 88 -14.99 41.61 39.33
N TYR A 89 -15.69 40.59 38.86
CA TYR A 89 -16.42 40.58 37.60
C TYR A 89 -17.80 39.96 37.82
N ALA A 90 -18.83 40.51 37.18
CA ALA A 90 -20.22 40.09 37.39
C ALA A 90 -20.64 39.99 38.88
N GLY A 91 -20.07 40.86 39.74
CA GLY A 91 -20.33 40.87 41.17
C GLY A 91 -19.56 39.84 42.01
N MET A 92 -18.79 38.94 41.39
CA MET A 92 -18.01 37.91 42.09
C MET A 92 -16.51 38.08 41.92
N LEU A 93 -15.75 37.59 42.90
CA LEU A 93 -14.28 37.56 42.82
C LEU A 93 -13.83 36.38 41.94
N GLN A 94 -12.87 36.64 41.03
CA GLN A 94 -12.29 35.64 40.15
C GLN A 94 -10.80 35.91 39.90
N PHE A 95 -10.03 34.89 39.51
CA PHE A 95 -8.72 35.11 38.89
C PHE A 95 -8.90 35.65 37.46
N THR A 96 -8.06 36.62 37.09
CA THR A 96 -8.14 37.30 35.79
C THR A 96 -7.09 36.80 34.81
N ASN A 97 -7.34 36.97 33.51
CA ASN A 97 -6.40 36.61 32.45
C ASN A 97 -5.36 37.70 32.14
N ASN A 98 -5.32 38.79 32.92
CA ASN A 98 -4.40 39.91 32.69
C ASN A 98 -3.83 40.44 34.03
N PRO A 99 -2.59 40.06 34.39
CA PRO A 99 -1.79 39.02 33.73
C PRO A 99 -2.42 37.63 33.90
N LYS A 100 -2.18 36.72 32.95
CA LYS A 100 -2.63 35.32 33.03
C LYS A 100 -2.10 34.67 34.31
N PRO A 101 -2.91 33.90 35.06
CA PRO A 101 -2.45 33.29 36.30
C PRO A 101 -1.46 32.15 36.01
N SER A 102 -0.52 31.96 36.93
CA SER A 102 0.34 30.77 36.96
C SER A 102 -0.44 29.63 37.58
N ILE A 103 -0.54 28.51 36.86
CA ILE A 103 -1.30 27.32 37.29
C ILE A 103 -0.36 26.13 37.19
N THR A 104 -0.28 25.34 38.26
CA THR A 104 0.49 24.09 38.32
C THR A 104 -0.44 22.95 38.67
N LYS A 105 -0.54 21.95 37.78
CA LYS A 105 -1.26 20.71 38.04
C LYS A 105 -0.47 19.87 39.05
N THR A 106 -1.13 19.47 40.13
CA THR A 106 -0.53 18.73 41.26
C THR A 106 -1.07 17.31 41.36
N GLY A 107 -2.20 17.01 40.71
CA GLY A 107 -2.84 15.70 40.71
C GLY A 107 -4.14 15.69 39.94
N SER A 108 -4.93 14.62 40.13
CA SER A 108 -6.30 14.49 39.62
C SER A 108 -7.11 13.60 40.56
N THR A 109 -8.40 13.83 40.66
CA THR A 109 -9.35 13.05 41.47
C THR A 109 -10.72 13.06 40.81
N THR A 110 -11.56 12.07 41.14
CA THR A 110 -12.98 12.11 40.75
C THR A 110 -13.70 13.20 41.54
N VAL A 111 -14.54 13.96 40.85
CA VAL A 111 -15.42 14.98 41.45
C VAL A 111 -16.86 14.57 41.22
N THR A 112 -17.67 14.67 42.27
CA THR A 112 -19.13 14.52 42.19
C THR A 112 -19.76 15.88 42.41
N ASP A 113 -20.68 16.27 41.53
CA ASP A 113 -21.40 17.52 41.71
C ASP A 113 -22.30 17.44 42.94
N PRO A 114 -22.44 18.55 43.69
CA PRO A 114 -23.39 18.61 44.80
C PRO A 114 -24.83 18.46 44.28
N THR A 115 -25.79 18.22 45.17
CA THR A 115 -27.21 18.25 44.78
C THR A 115 -27.60 19.68 44.39
N PRO A 116 -28.17 19.92 43.19
CA PRO A 116 -28.50 21.27 42.75
C PRO A 116 -29.71 21.82 43.52
N GLN A 117 -29.65 23.10 43.89
CA GLN A 117 -30.81 23.82 44.40
C GLN A 117 -31.74 24.18 43.24
N THR A 118 -32.94 23.59 43.20
CA THR A 118 -33.98 24.00 42.25
C THR A 118 -34.49 25.39 42.60
N LEU A 119 -34.46 26.32 41.64
CA LEU A 119 -34.87 27.70 41.80
C LEU A 119 -36.16 27.98 41.01
N THR A 120 -37.08 28.67 41.65
CA THR A 120 -38.14 29.45 41.00
C THR A 120 -37.58 30.75 40.44
N GLY A 121 -38.29 31.41 39.53
CA GLY A 121 -37.85 32.69 38.98
C GLY A 121 -37.74 33.81 40.04
N ALA A 122 -38.55 33.77 41.09
CA ALA A 122 -38.46 34.71 42.22
C ALA A 122 -37.18 34.48 43.05
N GLU A 123 -36.76 33.23 43.22
CA GLU A 123 -35.50 32.90 43.88
C GLU A 123 -34.29 33.27 43.01
N MET A 124 -34.40 33.14 41.69
CA MET A 124 -33.38 33.66 40.76
C MET A 124 -33.25 35.18 40.87
N ASP A 125 -34.36 35.93 40.93
CA ASP A 125 -34.36 37.37 41.16
C ASP A 125 -33.64 37.76 42.45
N ALA A 126 -33.86 37.00 43.53
CA ALA A 126 -33.20 37.23 44.82
C ALA A 126 -31.68 37.00 44.74
N LEU A 127 -31.24 36.01 43.96
CA LEU A 127 -29.83 35.65 43.79
C LEU A 127 -29.05 36.59 42.87
N LEU A 128 -29.70 37.49 42.11
CA LEU A 128 -28.99 38.46 41.25
C LEU A 128 -27.97 39.33 42.02
N ASN A 129 -28.15 39.51 43.33
CA ASN A 129 -27.25 40.26 44.21
C ASN A 129 -26.30 39.37 45.03
N SER A 130 -26.34 38.05 44.85
CA SER A 130 -25.49 37.12 45.58
C SER A 130 -24.03 37.24 45.13
N LYS A 131 -23.12 37.08 46.08
CA LYS A 131 -21.66 37.06 45.85
C LYS A 131 -21.05 35.67 46.02
N GLU A 132 -21.91 34.66 46.11
CA GLU A 132 -21.53 33.27 46.35
C GLU A 132 -21.90 32.44 45.14
N VAL A 133 -20.98 31.55 44.76
CA VAL A 133 -21.26 30.52 43.77
C VAL A 133 -22.22 29.50 44.37
N LYS A 134 -23.27 29.15 43.62
CA LYS A 134 -24.26 28.15 44.04
C LYS A 134 -24.50 27.16 42.92
N PHE A 135 -24.60 25.88 43.26
CA PHE A 135 -25.02 24.86 42.30
C PHE A 135 -26.55 24.81 42.24
N VAL A 136 -27.11 25.14 41.08
CA VAL A 136 -28.51 25.48 40.91
C VAL A 136 -29.13 24.76 39.72
N LYS A 137 -30.46 24.68 39.74
CA LYS A 137 -31.28 24.14 38.65
C LYS A 137 -32.45 25.07 38.39
N TYR A 138 -32.73 25.43 37.15
CA TYR A 138 -33.87 26.28 36.77
C TYR A 138 -34.38 25.96 35.37
N THR A 139 -35.62 26.35 35.07
CA THR A 139 -36.31 26.03 33.82
C THR A 139 -36.80 27.32 33.14
N GLY A 140 -36.70 27.38 31.82
CA GLY A 140 -37.22 28.47 31.00
C GLY A 140 -37.07 28.18 29.51
N THR A 141 -37.31 29.16 28.64
CA THR A 141 -37.18 29.02 27.18
C THR A 141 -35.78 29.40 26.73
N LEU A 142 -35.07 28.50 26.05
CA LEU A 142 -33.75 28.80 25.49
C LEU A 142 -33.87 29.74 24.28
N ASN A 143 -33.08 30.80 24.28
CA ASN A 143 -32.89 31.70 23.17
C ASN A 143 -31.40 31.74 22.79
N ILE A 144 -31.09 31.34 21.56
CA ILE A 144 -29.73 31.29 21.02
C ILE A 144 -29.61 32.41 19.99
N ASN A 145 -28.73 33.37 20.22
CA ASN A 145 -28.47 34.48 19.30
C ASN A 145 -26.96 34.74 19.19
N GLY A 146 -26.36 34.30 18.10
CA GLY A 146 -24.91 34.30 17.94
C GLY A 146 -24.24 33.51 19.06
N ASN A 147 -23.41 34.18 19.87
CA ASN A 147 -22.68 33.56 20.98
C ASN A 147 -23.44 33.63 22.32
N TYR A 148 -24.68 34.11 22.33
CA TYR A 148 -25.47 34.29 23.54
C TYR A 148 -26.50 33.16 23.69
N TYR A 149 -26.44 32.46 24.82
CA TYR A 149 -27.34 31.37 25.21
C TYR A 149 -28.16 31.82 26.42
N ASN A 150 -29.26 32.50 26.17
CA ASN A 150 -30.10 33.06 27.22
C ASN A 150 -31.29 32.15 27.51
N VAL A 151 -31.76 32.14 28.76
CA VAL A 151 -32.94 31.40 29.19
C VAL A 151 -33.97 32.42 29.65
N GLU A 152 -35.00 32.59 28.83
CA GLU A 152 -36.07 33.57 28.99
C GLU A 152 -37.33 32.87 29.53
N ASN A 153 -38.42 33.62 29.76
CA ASN A 153 -39.71 33.08 30.23
C ASN A 153 -39.61 32.16 31.46
N ILE A 154 -38.74 32.50 32.41
CA ILE A 154 -38.58 31.77 33.66
C ILE A 154 -39.77 32.09 34.57
N GLU A 155 -40.53 31.06 34.94
CA GLU A 155 -41.77 31.23 35.71
C GLU A 155 -41.50 31.90 37.07
N GLY A 156 -42.19 33.01 37.32
CA GLY A 156 -42.04 33.81 38.54
C GLY A 156 -40.88 34.81 38.54
N ALA A 157 -40.06 34.86 37.49
CA ALA A 157 -39.00 35.87 37.37
C ALA A 157 -39.56 37.20 36.88
N THR A 158 -39.16 38.29 37.53
CA THR A 158 -39.51 39.66 37.13
C THR A 158 -38.33 40.40 36.51
N LYS A 159 -37.09 39.98 36.81
CA LYS A 159 -35.86 40.60 36.31
C LYS A 159 -34.89 39.60 35.72
N ALA A 160 -34.71 38.47 36.37
CA ALA A 160 -33.69 37.48 36.05
C ALA A 160 -33.93 36.88 34.65
N VAL A 161 -32.86 36.86 33.87
CA VAL A 161 -32.76 36.11 32.62
C VAL A 161 -31.60 35.15 32.81
N GLY A 162 -31.81 33.85 32.62
CA GLY A 162 -30.72 32.89 32.68
C GLY A 162 -29.71 33.16 31.57
N SER A 163 -28.43 32.96 31.83
CA SER A 163 -27.39 33.10 30.80
C SER A 163 -26.38 31.97 30.95
N ILE A 164 -26.40 31.02 30.02
CA ILE A 164 -25.44 29.92 29.98
C ILE A 164 -24.13 30.51 29.46
N SER A 165 -23.17 30.69 30.36
CA SER A 165 -21.95 31.43 30.09
C SER A 165 -20.92 30.54 29.41
N TYR A 166 -20.52 30.93 28.19
CA TYR A 166 -19.46 30.27 27.42
C TYR A 166 -19.53 28.74 27.50
N PRO A 167 -20.69 28.12 27.19
CA PRO A 167 -20.82 26.68 27.27
C PRO A 167 -19.70 26.01 26.47
N ASN A 168 -19.15 24.91 27.00
CA ASN A 168 -18.30 24.06 26.19
C ASN A 168 -19.06 23.68 24.90
N THR A 169 -18.33 23.54 23.79
CA THR A 169 -18.94 23.10 22.53
C THR A 169 -19.85 21.89 22.78
N GLY A 170 -21.02 21.83 22.14
CA GLY A 170 -21.98 20.75 22.33
C GLY A 170 -22.70 20.69 23.69
N MET A 171 -22.34 21.47 24.72
CA MET A 171 -23.10 21.50 25.99
C MET A 171 -24.56 21.97 25.78
N VAL A 172 -24.81 22.79 24.77
CA VAL A 172 -26.14 23.26 24.41
C VAL A 172 -26.48 22.80 23.00
N ASN A 173 -27.53 22.00 22.89
CA ASN A 173 -28.09 21.56 21.62
C ASN A 173 -28.75 22.74 20.88
N PRO A 174 -28.30 23.11 19.67
CA PRO A 174 -28.90 24.21 18.91
C PRO A 174 -30.38 24.00 18.57
N SER A 175 -30.85 22.74 18.46
CA SER A 175 -32.26 22.43 18.17
C SER A 175 -33.21 22.80 19.31
N LEU A 176 -32.68 23.02 20.53
CA LEU A 176 -33.44 23.53 21.67
C LEU A 176 -33.73 25.02 21.56
N HIS A 177 -33.28 25.70 20.51
CA HIS A 177 -33.65 27.09 20.27
C HIS A 177 -35.18 27.27 20.30
N GLN A 178 -35.63 28.21 21.12
CA GLN A 178 -37.04 28.49 21.43
C GLN A 178 -37.80 27.35 22.12
N LYS A 179 -37.11 26.31 22.61
CA LYS A 179 -37.69 25.22 23.40
C LYS A 179 -37.58 25.51 24.89
N LYS A 180 -38.46 24.89 25.66
CA LYS A 180 -38.38 24.90 27.12
C LYS A 180 -37.29 23.91 27.54
N ILE A 181 -36.35 24.41 28.33
CA ILE A 181 -35.18 23.68 28.80
C ILE A 181 -35.05 23.77 30.32
N THR A 182 -34.35 22.81 30.89
CA THR A 182 -33.86 22.82 32.26
C THR A 182 -32.34 22.94 32.25
N VAL A 183 -31.81 23.92 32.96
CA VAL A 183 -30.37 24.13 33.12
C VAL A 183 -29.97 23.71 34.52
N THR A 184 -28.92 22.90 34.63
CA THR A 184 -28.24 22.57 35.89
C THR A 184 -26.80 23.05 35.81
N GLY A 185 -26.34 23.83 36.79
CA GLY A 185 -24.99 24.38 36.77
C GLY A 185 -24.63 25.27 37.94
N TYR A 186 -23.43 25.82 37.91
CA TYR A 186 -22.96 26.77 38.93
C TYR A 186 -23.33 28.19 38.55
N PHE A 187 -24.10 28.87 39.39
CA PHE A 187 -24.27 30.33 39.32
C PHE A 187 -22.92 31.00 39.54
N ILE A 188 -22.49 31.78 38.56
CA ILE A 188 -21.18 32.46 38.54
C ILE A 188 -21.32 33.98 38.39
N GLY A 189 -22.37 34.55 38.99
CA GLY A 189 -22.54 35.98 39.13
C GLY A 189 -23.55 36.59 38.16
N THR A 190 -23.69 37.90 38.22
CA THR A 190 -24.72 38.65 37.50
C THR A 190 -24.10 39.67 36.57
N SER A 191 -24.45 39.61 35.28
CA SER A 191 -24.07 40.64 34.32
C SER A 191 -25.26 41.55 33.95
N SER A 192 -24.96 42.82 33.67
CA SER A 192 -25.96 43.85 33.30
C SER A 192 -27.21 43.89 34.20
N SER A 193 -27.03 43.65 35.50
CA SER A 193 -28.07 43.63 36.55
C SER A 193 -29.19 42.58 36.43
N LYS A 194 -29.22 41.76 35.36
CA LYS A 194 -30.32 40.83 35.10
C LYS A 194 -29.89 39.44 34.62
N TYR A 195 -28.71 39.31 34.01
CA TYR A 195 -28.28 38.04 33.45
C TYR A 195 -27.65 37.19 34.55
N PHE A 196 -28.36 36.12 34.89
CA PHE A 196 -27.95 35.11 35.86
C PHE A 196 -26.97 34.17 35.18
N ASN A 197 -25.67 34.47 35.30
CA ASN A 197 -24.61 33.74 34.58
C ASN A 197 -24.45 32.36 35.20
N THR A 198 -24.54 31.31 34.38
CA THR A 198 -24.46 29.92 34.82
C THR A 198 -23.38 29.19 34.02
N MET A 199 -22.42 28.58 34.72
CA MET A 199 -21.54 27.56 34.17
C MET A 199 -22.33 26.25 34.15
N ALA A 200 -22.95 25.94 33.01
CA ALA A 200 -23.81 24.77 32.89
C ALA A 200 -23.00 23.47 32.96
N THR A 201 -23.49 22.55 33.79
CA THR A 201 -23.08 21.14 33.83
C THR A 201 -24.00 20.24 32.99
N LYS A 202 -25.23 20.71 32.79
CA LYS A 202 -26.25 20.00 32.02
C LYS A 202 -27.29 20.97 31.50
N VAL A 203 -27.71 20.78 30.26
CA VAL A 203 -28.86 21.42 29.64
C VAL A 203 -29.74 20.32 29.07
N GLU A 204 -31.05 20.40 29.32
CA GLU A 204 -32.01 19.36 28.90
C GLU A 204 -33.28 20.00 28.36
N GLY A 205 -33.74 19.60 27.18
CA GLY A 205 -35.10 19.90 26.70
C GLY A 205 -36.20 19.17 27.47
N GLU A 206 -37.39 19.75 27.58
CA GLU A 206 -38.59 19.02 28.02
C GLU A 206 -38.98 17.93 27.02
N GLY A 207 -39.54 16.81 27.49
CA GLY A 207 -40.12 15.76 26.62
C GLY A 207 -39.12 14.76 26.02
N GLY A 208 -37.84 14.84 26.42
CA GLY A 208 -36.80 13.94 25.92
C GLY A 208 -36.10 14.43 24.64
N ASP A 209 -36.32 15.70 24.25
CA ASP A 209 -35.67 16.37 23.10
C ASP A 209 -34.12 16.40 23.17
N ASP A 210 -33.55 16.09 24.33
CA ASP A 210 -32.10 15.96 24.56
C ASP A 210 -31.67 14.55 24.99
N THR A 211 -32.59 13.57 24.97
CA THR A 211 -32.25 12.19 25.32
C THR A 211 -31.40 11.62 24.19
N PRO A 212 -30.23 11.05 24.48
CA PRO A 212 -29.43 10.35 23.49
C PRO A 212 -30.30 9.32 22.76
N ILE A 213 -30.33 9.36 21.43
CA ILE A 213 -30.85 8.21 20.67
C ILE A 213 -29.83 7.08 20.85
N GLU A 214 -30.20 6.05 21.61
CA GLU A 214 -29.34 4.89 21.83
C GLU A 214 -29.08 4.19 20.49
N THR A 215 -27.89 4.45 19.93
CA THR A 215 -27.31 3.82 18.75
C THR A 215 -28.07 4.08 17.44
N SER A 216 -27.68 5.13 16.73
CA SER A 216 -28.26 5.51 15.43
C SER A 216 -27.45 4.97 14.25
N LYS A 217 -28.11 4.74 13.10
CA LYS A 217 -27.42 4.52 11.83
C LYS A 217 -27.00 5.85 11.23
N ILE A 218 -25.74 5.97 10.82
CA ILE A 218 -25.20 7.22 10.26
C ILE A 218 -26.00 7.63 9.02
N GLY A 219 -26.41 6.68 8.18
CA GLY A 219 -27.24 6.96 7.01
C GLY A 219 -28.56 7.66 7.36
N ASP A 220 -29.22 7.25 8.44
CA ASP A 220 -30.47 7.87 8.90
C ASP A 220 -30.25 9.29 9.44
N LEU A 221 -29.16 9.48 10.20
CA LEU A 221 -28.80 10.81 10.71
C LEU A 221 -28.63 11.76 9.53
N VAL A 222 -27.81 11.37 8.54
CA VAL A 222 -27.45 12.19 7.38
C VAL A 222 -28.67 12.46 6.50
N ALA A 223 -29.47 11.44 6.19
CA ALA A 223 -30.67 11.61 5.37
C ALA A 223 -31.69 12.58 6.02
N LYS A 224 -31.80 12.56 7.35
CA LYS A 224 -32.73 13.42 8.11
C LYS A 224 -32.14 14.78 8.50
N GLN A 225 -30.85 15.01 8.23
CA GLN A 225 -30.12 16.17 8.75
C GLN A 225 -30.30 16.32 10.27
N PHE A 226 -30.15 15.21 11.00
CA PHE A 226 -30.39 15.18 12.43
C PHE A 226 -29.42 16.09 13.18
N ALA A 227 -29.95 17.05 13.94
CA ALA A 227 -29.23 17.92 14.83
C ALA A 227 -29.68 17.67 16.28
N GLY A 228 -28.83 16.97 17.04
CA GLY A 228 -29.15 16.58 18.42
C GLY A 228 -28.15 15.58 18.98
N HIS A 229 -28.38 15.15 20.22
CA HIS A 229 -27.51 14.16 20.85
C HIS A 229 -27.78 12.76 20.27
N CYS A 230 -26.73 12.09 19.83
CA CYS A 230 -26.82 10.71 19.39
C CYS A 230 -25.54 9.95 19.71
N LYS A 231 -25.68 8.63 19.75
CA LYS A 231 -24.57 7.70 19.88
C LYS A 231 -24.49 6.85 18.63
N VAL A 232 -23.30 6.65 18.08
CA VAL A 232 -23.05 5.79 16.92
C VAL A 232 -21.84 4.89 17.15
N GLU A 233 -21.84 3.72 16.52
CA GLU A 233 -20.68 2.85 16.41
C GLU A 233 -20.25 2.79 14.94
N ALA A 234 -18.99 3.14 14.67
CA ALA A 234 -18.52 3.31 13.30
C ALA A 234 -17.00 3.04 13.19
N THR A 235 -16.53 2.82 11.97
CA THR A 235 -15.11 2.65 11.65
C THR A 235 -14.54 3.97 11.16
N LEU A 236 -13.37 4.39 11.65
CA LEU A 236 -12.63 5.53 11.13
C LEU A 236 -12.10 5.20 9.73
N VAL A 237 -12.46 6.00 8.72
CA VAL A 237 -12.13 5.76 7.31
C VAL A 237 -11.16 6.78 6.71
N ALA A 238 -11.06 7.99 7.29
CA ALA A 238 -10.09 9.00 6.87
C ALA A 238 -9.81 10.02 7.98
N THR A 239 -8.67 10.70 7.90
CA THR A 239 -8.24 11.74 8.85
C THR A 239 -7.87 13.03 8.11
N TYR A 240 -7.91 14.13 8.84
CA TYR A 240 -7.36 15.43 8.43
C TYR A 240 -6.91 16.21 9.69
N ALA A 241 -6.31 17.38 9.53
CA ALA A 241 -5.70 18.11 10.65
C ALA A 241 -6.70 18.64 11.72
N ARG A 242 -8.01 18.45 11.54
CA ARG A 242 -9.07 18.93 12.44
C ARG A 242 -10.05 17.85 12.92
N GLY A 243 -9.76 16.58 12.68
CA GLY A 243 -10.62 15.47 13.09
C GLY A 243 -10.53 14.26 12.16
N PHE A 244 -11.64 13.58 11.93
CA PHE A 244 -11.67 12.36 11.14
C PHE A 244 -13.08 12.04 10.64
N LEU A 245 -13.16 11.18 9.62
CA LEU A 245 -14.40 10.69 9.03
C LEU A 245 -14.66 9.25 9.50
N VAL A 246 -15.90 8.95 9.87
CA VAL A 246 -16.31 7.59 10.26
C VAL A 246 -17.44 7.06 9.38
N SER A 247 -17.54 5.74 9.27
CA SER A 247 -18.61 5.03 8.55
C SER A 247 -19.10 3.80 9.30
N ASP A 248 -20.40 3.57 9.30
CA ASP A 248 -21.04 2.35 9.83
C ASP A 248 -21.55 1.43 8.71
N GLY A 249 -21.17 1.71 7.46
CA GLY A 249 -21.66 1.04 6.25
C GLY A 249 -23.00 1.54 5.72
N THR A 250 -23.78 2.31 6.49
CA THR A 250 -25.04 2.94 6.03
C THR A 250 -24.84 4.38 5.58
N GLY A 251 -23.79 5.04 6.05
CA GLY A 251 -23.39 6.37 5.65
C GLY A 251 -22.01 6.74 6.18
N ARG A 252 -21.63 8.00 5.99
CA ARG A 252 -20.39 8.58 6.52
C ARG A 252 -20.71 9.92 7.17
N ILE A 253 -20.06 10.21 8.30
CA ILE A 253 -20.23 11.47 9.03
C ILE A 253 -18.89 11.96 9.55
N LEU A 254 -18.68 13.28 9.48
CA LEU A 254 -17.48 13.93 9.98
C LEU A 254 -17.55 14.04 11.51
N VAL A 255 -16.43 13.77 12.16
CA VAL A 255 -16.19 14.07 13.58
C VAL A 255 -15.14 15.17 13.65
N TYR A 256 -15.59 16.39 13.91
CA TYR A 256 -14.71 17.55 14.03
C TYR A 256 -14.21 17.67 15.47
N THR A 257 -12.92 17.49 15.70
CA THR A 257 -12.29 17.64 17.02
C THR A 257 -11.55 18.97 17.17
N GLY A 258 -11.27 19.65 16.06
CA GLY A 258 -10.46 20.87 16.03
C GLY A 258 -8.94 20.62 16.12
N ALA A 259 -8.52 19.36 16.20
CA ALA A 259 -7.12 18.92 16.24
C ALA A 259 -6.93 17.66 15.38
N ALA A 260 -5.68 17.26 15.14
CA ALA A 260 -5.40 15.99 14.47
C ALA A 260 -5.98 14.81 15.28
N SER A 261 -6.39 13.76 14.57
CA SER A 261 -6.91 12.54 15.20
C SER A 261 -5.83 11.83 16.01
N GLU A 262 -6.16 11.40 17.23
CA GLU A 262 -5.35 10.47 18.02
C GLU A 262 -5.62 9.00 17.65
N TYR A 263 -6.66 8.75 16.83
CA TYR A 263 -7.08 7.44 16.33
C TYR A 263 -6.61 7.18 14.91
N ALA A 264 -6.41 5.91 14.56
CA ALA A 264 -5.95 5.49 13.24
C ALA A 264 -7.09 5.05 12.32
N VAL A 265 -6.88 5.14 11.00
CA VAL A 265 -7.80 4.55 10.01
C VAL A 265 -7.92 3.05 10.27
N GLY A 266 -9.17 2.56 10.26
CA GLY A 266 -9.50 1.20 10.63
C GLY A 266 -9.94 1.00 12.08
N ASP A 267 -9.76 1.99 12.96
CA ASP A 267 -10.25 1.90 14.33
C ASP A 267 -11.79 1.88 14.37
N LYS A 268 -12.35 0.95 15.15
CA LYS A 268 -13.77 0.93 15.49
C LYS A 268 -13.99 1.82 16.71
N LEU A 269 -14.90 2.77 16.58
CA LEU A 269 -15.15 3.83 17.54
C LEU A 269 -16.63 3.86 17.93
N THR A 270 -16.89 4.07 19.21
CA THR A 270 -18.17 4.57 19.70
C THR A 270 -18.05 6.09 19.83
N ILE A 271 -18.92 6.83 19.16
CA ILE A 271 -18.99 8.29 19.21
C ILE A 271 -20.30 8.67 19.88
N ASP A 272 -20.22 9.40 20.99
CA ASP A 272 -21.35 9.84 21.79
C ASP A 272 -21.33 11.37 21.89
N GLY A 273 -22.31 12.05 21.32
CA GLY A 273 -22.34 13.52 21.36
C GLY A 273 -23.35 14.16 20.43
N PHE A 274 -23.24 15.48 20.30
CA PHE A 274 -24.16 16.29 19.49
C PHE A 274 -23.71 16.40 18.04
N THR A 275 -24.68 16.24 17.14
CA THR A 275 -24.55 16.61 15.74
C THR A 275 -25.17 17.98 15.46
N SER A 276 -24.59 18.70 14.51
CA SER A 276 -25.12 19.97 14.01
C SER A 276 -24.76 20.18 12.54
N GLU A 277 -25.54 21.01 11.83
CA GLU A 277 -25.22 21.38 10.45
C GLU A 277 -24.03 22.35 10.39
N TYR A 278 -23.07 22.04 9.53
CA TYR A 278 -21.94 22.88 9.16
C TYR A 278 -21.62 22.66 7.69
N ALA A 279 -21.42 23.74 6.93
CA ALA A 279 -21.17 23.68 5.49
C ALA A 279 -22.20 22.84 4.71
N GLY A 280 -23.48 22.88 5.12
CA GLY A 280 -24.57 22.12 4.50
C GLY A 280 -24.62 20.62 4.84
N MET A 281 -23.75 20.15 5.73
CA MET A 281 -23.64 18.76 6.18
C MET A 281 -23.81 18.65 7.69
N ILE A 282 -24.39 17.56 8.17
CA ILE A 282 -24.34 17.26 9.60
C ILE A 282 -23.00 16.64 9.99
N GLN A 283 -22.50 17.00 11.16
CA GLN A 283 -21.26 16.49 11.72
C GLN A 283 -21.33 16.44 13.25
N PHE A 284 -20.52 15.58 13.87
CA PHE A 284 -20.25 15.66 15.30
C PHE A 284 -19.32 16.85 15.62
N GLY A 285 -19.61 17.53 16.72
CA GLY A 285 -18.77 18.63 17.24
C GLY A 285 -17.60 18.15 18.11
N SER A 286 -16.75 19.10 18.51
CA SER A 286 -15.48 18.83 19.21
C SER A 286 -15.60 18.34 20.66
N SER A 287 -16.83 18.18 21.15
CA SER A 287 -17.11 17.66 22.49
C SER A 287 -17.64 16.23 22.49
N ALA A 288 -17.73 15.59 21.32
CA ALA A 288 -18.13 14.20 21.26
C ALA A 288 -17.14 13.33 22.06
N GLU A 289 -17.69 12.48 22.92
CA GLU A 289 -16.93 11.47 23.63
C GLU A 289 -16.67 10.30 22.68
N ILE A 290 -15.40 9.98 22.49
CA ILE A 290 -14.96 8.96 21.54
C ILE A 290 -14.28 7.84 22.31
N THR A 291 -14.74 6.61 22.13
CA THR A 291 -14.14 5.42 22.74
C THR A 291 -13.76 4.42 21.65
N LYS A 292 -12.50 3.98 21.63
CA LYS A 292 -12.06 2.90 20.74
C LYS A 292 -12.53 1.55 21.26
N THR A 293 -13.23 0.79 20.42
CA THR A 293 -13.81 -0.53 20.73
C THR A 293 -13.14 -1.68 19.97
N GLY A 294 -12.32 -1.38 18.96
CA GLY A 294 -11.57 -2.38 18.20
C GLY A 294 -10.87 -1.78 16.99
N SER A 295 -10.50 -2.63 16.04
CA SER A 295 -9.96 -2.23 14.73
C SER A 295 -10.39 -3.21 13.63
N THR A 296 -10.26 -2.79 12.38
CA THR A 296 -10.49 -3.57 11.17
C THR A 296 -9.69 -2.97 10.02
N THR A 297 -9.44 -3.73 8.97
CA THR A 297 -8.88 -3.19 7.73
C THR A 297 -9.95 -2.37 7.00
N VAL A 298 -9.55 -1.24 6.42
CA VAL A 298 -10.38 -0.38 5.57
C VAL A 298 -9.79 -0.42 4.16
N SER A 299 -10.60 -0.80 3.18
CA SER A 299 -10.23 -0.74 1.77
C SER A 299 -10.42 0.67 1.20
N GLU A 300 -9.67 1.03 0.16
CA GLU A 300 -9.93 2.27 -0.59
C GLU A 300 -11.37 2.24 -1.14
N PRO A 301 -12.17 3.29 -0.91
CA PRO A 301 -13.52 3.37 -1.47
C PRO A 301 -13.50 3.53 -2.99
N SER A 302 -14.52 2.99 -3.66
CA SER A 302 -14.77 3.28 -5.07
C SER A 302 -15.13 4.76 -5.28
N LEU A 303 -14.76 5.30 -6.45
CA LEU A 303 -15.16 6.65 -6.84
C LEU A 303 -16.68 6.73 -7.03
N GLU A 304 -17.32 7.62 -6.29
CA GLU A 304 -18.76 7.92 -6.35
C GLU A 304 -19.04 9.16 -7.22
N PHE A 305 -18.05 10.04 -7.41
CA PHE A 305 -18.11 11.17 -8.35
C PHE A 305 -16.77 11.40 -9.06
N SER A 306 -16.84 12.15 -10.16
CA SER A 306 -15.69 12.54 -10.98
C SER A 306 -15.73 14.04 -11.35
N GLU A 307 -14.73 14.51 -12.10
CA GLU A 307 -14.54 15.91 -12.50
C GLU A 307 -15.81 16.58 -13.07
N ARG A 308 -16.65 15.84 -13.81
CA ARG A 308 -17.87 16.38 -14.44
C ARG A 308 -19.01 16.67 -13.45
N ASP A 309 -18.95 16.10 -12.25
CA ASP A 309 -20.05 16.13 -11.28
C ASP A 309 -19.86 17.24 -10.23
N MET A 310 -18.76 17.99 -10.29
CA MET A 310 -18.33 18.90 -9.21
C MET A 310 -19.28 20.08 -8.96
N ASP A 311 -19.91 20.63 -9.99
CA ASP A 311 -20.95 21.67 -9.83
C ASP A 311 -22.20 21.10 -9.15
N ASP A 312 -22.61 19.87 -9.50
CA ASP A 312 -23.77 19.19 -8.89
C ASP A 312 -23.53 18.87 -7.41
N MET A 313 -22.27 18.57 -7.06
CA MET A 313 -21.90 18.28 -5.69
C MET A 313 -22.07 19.45 -4.73
N LEU A 314 -22.08 20.71 -5.20
CA LEU A 314 -22.25 21.89 -4.34
C LEU A 314 -23.56 21.85 -3.53
N GLY A 315 -24.60 21.17 -4.04
CA GLY A 315 -25.89 20.98 -3.38
C GLY A 315 -26.06 19.66 -2.62
N THR A 316 -25.04 18.79 -2.63
CA THR A 316 -25.12 17.47 -1.99
C THR A 316 -25.03 17.60 -0.47
N LYS A 317 -25.83 16.79 0.25
CA LYS A 317 -25.89 16.76 1.72
C LYS A 317 -25.38 15.45 2.34
N THR A 318 -24.68 14.65 1.54
CA THR A 318 -24.07 13.40 1.95
C THR A 318 -22.57 13.40 1.61
N VAL A 319 -21.78 12.72 2.43
CA VAL A 319 -20.35 12.57 2.18
C VAL A 319 -20.13 11.53 1.08
N GLN A 320 -19.52 11.96 -0.02
CA GLN A 320 -19.16 11.08 -1.14
C GLN A 320 -17.65 11.07 -1.35
N TYR A 321 -17.11 9.96 -1.83
CA TYR A 321 -15.70 9.82 -2.20
C TYR A 321 -15.53 9.99 -3.71
N GLY A 322 -14.52 10.73 -4.14
CA GLY A 322 -14.30 10.93 -5.56
C GLY A 322 -12.95 11.54 -5.87
N GLN A 323 -12.79 11.92 -7.14
CA GLN A 323 -11.56 12.52 -7.62
C GLN A 323 -11.84 13.70 -8.55
N TYR A 324 -10.91 14.67 -8.53
CA TYR A 324 -10.90 15.76 -9.48
C TYR A 324 -9.47 16.25 -9.75
N THR A 325 -9.27 16.85 -10.92
CA THR A 325 -7.99 17.41 -11.35
C THR A 325 -8.14 18.91 -11.60
N GLY A 326 -7.13 19.69 -11.25
CA GLY A 326 -7.13 21.12 -11.55
C GLY A 326 -5.89 21.84 -11.06
N THR A 327 -5.86 23.16 -11.24
CA THR A 327 -4.70 23.99 -10.84
C THR A 327 -4.78 24.32 -9.36
N LEU A 328 -3.80 23.87 -8.59
CA LEU A 328 -3.66 24.17 -7.16
C LEU A 328 -3.25 25.63 -6.96
N SER A 329 -3.86 26.29 -5.98
CA SER A 329 -3.50 27.61 -5.49
C SER A 329 -3.43 27.59 -3.97
N ILE A 330 -2.28 27.96 -3.42
CA ILE A 330 -2.00 28.00 -1.99
C ILE A 330 -1.90 29.46 -1.55
N SER A 331 -2.77 29.87 -0.63
CA SER A 331 -2.76 31.23 -0.06
C SER A 331 -2.98 31.18 1.44
N GLY A 332 -1.89 31.32 2.22
CA GLY A 332 -1.94 31.12 3.66
C GLY A 332 -2.38 29.71 4.02
N ASN A 333 -3.55 29.58 4.65
CA ASN A 333 -4.13 28.28 5.05
C ASN A 333 -5.14 27.72 4.03
N TYR A 334 -5.29 28.37 2.88
CA TYR A 334 -6.26 27.98 1.85
C TYR A 334 -5.57 27.22 0.72
N TYR A 335 -6.02 25.99 0.47
CA TYR A 335 -5.56 25.10 -0.59
C TYR A 335 -6.71 24.88 -1.57
N ASN A 336 -6.79 25.72 -2.60
CA ASN A 336 -7.89 25.69 -3.54
C ASN A 336 -7.44 25.10 -4.88
N VAL A 337 -8.34 24.41 -5.57
CA VAL A 337 -8.08 23.76 -6.85
C VAL A 337 -9.10 24.28 -7.85
N THR A 338 -8.62 25.00 -8.86
CA THR A 338 -9.45 25.45 -9.98
C THR A 338 -9.62 24.28 -10.94
N ILE A 339 -10.85 23.78 -11.06
CA ILE A 339 -11.16 22.58 -11.84
C ILE A 339 -11.56 23.02 -13.25
N PRO A 340 -10.91 22.52 -14.31
CA PRO A 340 -11.30 22.82 -15.68
C PRO A 340 -12.76 22.44 -15.94
N ASP A 341 -13.45 23.22 -16.79
CA ASP A 341 -14.82 22.98 -17.24
C ASP A 341 -15.95 23.10 -16.19
N CYS A 342 -15.64 23.35 -14.91
CA CYS A 342 -16.64 23.74 -13.91
C CYS A 342 -17.05 25.21 -14.07
N GLN A 343 -18.34 25.50 -13.91
CA GLN A 343 -18.86 26.87 -13.97
C GLN A 343 -18.69 27.60 -12.65
N THR A 344 -18.93 26.92 -11.53
CA THR A 344 -19.00 27.53 -10.20
C THR A 344 -18.03 26.87 -9.22
N ALA A 345 -17.97 25.54 -9.20
CA ALA A 345 -17.24 24.78 -8.20
C ALA A 345 -15.73 25.04 -8.23
N ILE A 346 -15.18 25.29 -7.04
CA ILE A 346 -13.74 25.35 -6.77
C ILE A 346 -13.47 24.29 -5.69
N GLY A 347 -12.59 23.34 -5.97
CA GLY A 347 -12.16 22.37 -4.98
C GLY A 347 -11.42 23.06 -3.84
N SER A 348 -11.69 22.70 -2.60
CA SER A 348 -11.01 23.23 -1.42
C SER A 348 -10.50 22.08 -0.57
N ILE A 349 -9.20 21.83 -0.62
CA ILE A 349 -8.55 20.80 0.22
C ILE A 349 -8.56 21.34 1.65
N SER A 350 -9.47 20.81 2.45
CA SER A 350 -9.73 21.31 3.79
C SER A 350 -8.74 20.72 4.78
N TYR A 351 -7.97 21.58 5.45
CA TYR A 351 -7.04 21.21 6.53
C TYR A 351 -6.25 19.91 6.24
N PRO A 352 -5.51 19.84 5.11
CA PRO A 352 -4.77 18.63 4.75
C PRO A 352 -3.83 18.22 5.89
N ASN A 353 -3.63 16.91 6.06
CA ASN A 353 -2.61 16.41 6.98
C ASN A 353 -1.24 16.95 6.58
N ASP A 354 -0.35 17.13 7.56
CA ASP A 354 1.02 17.57 7.33
C ASP A 354 1.71 16.65 6.32
N GLY A 355 2.32 17.24 5.29
CA GLY A 355 3.00 16.52 4.22
C GLY A 355 2.11 15.99 3.09
N LEU A 356 0.77 16.09 3.19
CA LEU A 356 -0.13 15.65 2.12
C LEU A 356 -0.04 16.55 0.88
N VAL A 357 0.17 17.85 1.09
CA VAL A 357 0.32 18.84 0.01
C VAL A 357 1.63 19.60 0.22
N ASP A 358 2.51 19.56 -0.78
CA ASP A 358 3.74 20.33 -0.76
C ASP A 358 3.49 21.78 -1.19
N ALA A 359 4.07 22.75 -0.49
CA ALA A 359 3.93 24.17 -0.80
C ALA A 359 4.53 24.54 -2.18
N SER A 360 5.51 23.77 -2.67
CA SER A 360 6.10 23.95 -4.00
C SER A 360 5.17 23.57 -5.15
N TRP A 361 4.04 22.92 -4.85
CA TRP A 361 3.03 22.57 -5.84
C TRP A 361 2.07 23.71 -6.18
N ASP A 362 2.21 24.89 -5.54
CA ASP A 362 1.42 26.07 -5.87
C ASP A 362 1.53 26.43 -7.37
N GLY A 363 0.38 26.56 -8.03
CA GLY A 363 0.27 26.79 -9.47
C GLY A 363 0.36 25.55 -10.35
N ASN A 364 0.70 24.37 -9.81
CA ASN A 364 0.74 23.13 -10.58
C ASN A 364 -0.65 22.54 -10.78
N GLU A 365 -0.81 21.79 -11.87
CA GLU A 365 -1.98 20.92 -12.03
C GLU A 365 -1.83 19.71 -11.11
N VAL A 366 -2.83 19.45 -10.26
CA VAL A 366 -2.84 18.34 -9.30
C VAL A 366 -4.09 17.50 -9.48
N THR A 367 -3.96 16.20 -9.22
CA THR A 367 -5.09 15.29 -9.03
C THR A 367 -5.32 15.10 -7.53
N VAL A 368 -6.57 15.32 -7.10
CA VAL A 368 -7.01 15.16 -5.72
C VAL A 368 -7.99 14.00 -5.65
N LYS A 369 -7.75 13.07 -4.71
CA LYS A 369 -8.72 12.07 -4.28
C LYS A 369 -9.15 12.37 -2.85
N GLY A 370 -10.43 12.24 -2.53
CA GLY A 370 -10.88 12.47 -1.17
C GLY A 370 -12.39 12.43 -0.99
N TYR A 371 -12.79 12.70 0.26
CA TYR A 371 -14.19 12.76 0.65
C TYR A 371 -14.70 14.20 0.60
N PHE A 372 -15.83 14.40 -0.08
CA PHE A 372 -16.59 15.64 0.01
C PHE A 372 -17.19 15.80 1.40
N ILE A 373 -16.89 16.91 2.06
CA ILE A 373 -17.32 17.20 3.44
C ILE A 373 -18.11 18.51 3.54
N GLY A 374 -18.77 18.92 2.46
CA GLY A 374 -19.70 20.04 2.44
C GLY A 374 -19.20 21.27 1.67
N THR A 375 -20.03 22.30 1.61
CA THR A 375 -19.78 23.50 0.81
C THR A 375 -19.74 24.74 1.70
N ASN A 376 -18.64 25.49 1.62
CA ASN A 376 -18.56 26.83 2.22
C ASN A 376 -18.87 27.89 1.16
N SER A 377 -19.86 28.75 1.41
CA SER A 377 -20.44 29.68 0.41
C SER A 377 -21.03 28.93 -0.80
N GLU A 378 -21.29 29.62 -1.91
CA GLU A 378 -21.94 29.06 -3.08
C GLU A 378 -20.99 28.31 -4.04
N LYS A 379 -19.67 28.24 -3.75
CA LYS A 379 -18.68 27.72 -4.71
C LYS A 379 -17.57 26.81 -4.18
N TYR A 380 -17.25 26.83 -2.87
CA TYR A 380 -16.11 26.05 -2.38
C TYR A 380 -16.54 24.66 -1.93
N PHE A 381 -16.14 23.67 -2.73
CA PHE A 381 -16.34 22.25 -2.47
C PHE A 381 -15.27 21.73 -1.49
N ASN A 382 -15.62 21.53 -0.23
CA ASN A 382 -14.65 21.12 0.80
C ASN A 382 -14.34 19.63 0.67
N THR A 383 -13.05 19.31 0.56
CA THR A 383 -12.54 17.94 0.40
C THR A 383 -11.61 17.58 1.54
N MET A 384 -11.92 16.51 2.26
CA MET A 384 -10.96 15.76 3.06
C MET A 384 -10.12 14.90 2.11
N ALA A 385 -9.00 15.43 1.65
CA ALA A 385 -8.14 14.74 0.71
C ALA A 385 -7.47 13.53 1.38
N THR A 386 -7.50 12.39 0.70
CA THR A 386 -6.74 11.19 1.06
C THR A 386 -5.46 11.06 0.24
N SER A 387 -5.42 11.69 -0.95
CA SER A 387 -4.24 11.75 -1.80
C SER A 387 -4.24 13.02 -2.64
N VAL A 388 -3.06 13.62 -2.81
CA VAL A 388 -2.80 14.74 -3.72
C VAL A 388 -1.48 14.47 -4.44
N SER A 389 -1.50 14.61 -5.76
CA SER A 389 -0.32 14.41 -6.60
C SER A 389 -0.27 15.43 -7.72
N VAL A 390 0.91 15.96 -8.03
CA VAL A 390 1.10 16.78 -9.24
C VAL A 390 0.91 15.90 -10.47
N LYS A 391 0.06 16.35 -11.38
CA LYS A 391 -0.25 15.64 -12.62
C LYS A 391 1.00 15.59 -13.50
N GLY A 392 1.50 14.39 -13.75
CA GLY A 392 2.70 14.17 -14.56
C GLY A 392 4.03 14.22 -13.80
N GLU A 393 4.03 14.24 -12.46
CA GLU A 393 5.25 14.16 -11.64
C GLU A 393 5.88 12.76 -11.72
N VAL A 394 7.16 12.70 -12.10
CA VAL A 394 7.97 11.48 -12.03
C VAL A 394 8.64 11.45 -10.66
N VAL A 395 8.12 10.63 -9.76
CA VAL A 395 8.75 10.36 -8.45
C VAL A 395 9.81 9.28 -8.63
N ASP A 396 11.05 9.58 -8.23
CA ASP A 396 12.15 8.63 -8.26
C ASP A 396 12.02 7.66 -7.08
N ILE A 397 11.73 6.40 -7.41
CA ILE A 397 11.61 5.28 -6.47
C ILE A 397 12.75 4.27 -6.66
N SER A 398 13.83 4.66 -7.36
CA SER A 398 14.96 3.77 -7.61
C SER A 398 15.52 3.16 -6.33
N ASN A 399 15.88 1.89 -6.43
CA ASN A 399 16.61 1.16 -5.43
C ASN A 399 17.68 0.28 -6.11
N THR A 400 18.36 -0.56 -5.33
CA THR A 400 19.44 -1.41 -5.84
C THR A 400 19.21 -2.87 -5.45
N LYS A 401 19.87 -3.80 -6.15
CA LYS A 401 19.82 -5.23 -5.81
C LYS A 401 20.24 -5.51 -4.35
N ASP A 402 21.17 -4.73 -3.81
CA ASP A 402 21.67 -4.87 -2.44
C ASP A 402 20.73 -4.26 -1.39
N ASN A 403 19.81 -3.39 -1.81
CA ASN A 403 18.78 -2.78 -0.98
C ASN A 403 17.41 -2.83 -1.67
N PRO A 404 16.85 -4.05 -1.86
CA PRO A 404 15.54 -4.24 -2.48
C PRO A 404 14.43 -3.82 -1.53
N TYR A 405 13.26 -3.46 -2.06
CA TYR A 405 12.06 -3.28 -1.24
C TYR A 405 11.56 -4.64 -0.75
N SER A 406 10.94 -4.65 0.43
CA SER A 406 10.05 -5.72 0.88
C SER A 406 8.74 -5.74 0.07
N VAL A 407 7.98 -6.83 0.17
CA VAL A 407 6.64 -6.94 -0.44
C VAL A 407 5.71 -5.86 0.12
N ALA A 408 5.73 -5.60 1.43
CA ALA A 408 4.96 -4.54 2.05
C ALA A 408 5.32 -3.14 1.52
N GLU A 409 6.61 -2.82 1.38
CA GLU A 409 7.05 -1.52 0.83
C GLU A 409 6.65 -1.37 -0.65
N ALA A 410 6.78 -2.44 -1.44
CA ALA A 410 6.34 -2.44 -2.83
C ALA A 410 4.84 -2.16 -2.97
N ARG A 411 4.01 -2.78 -2.11
CA ARG A 411 2.57 -2.53 -2.06
C ARG A 411 2.25 -1.11 -1.62
N TYR A 412 2.94 -0.60 -0.61
CA TYR A 412 2.80 0.78 -0.18
C TYR A 412 3.08 1.76 -1.34
N LEU A 413 4.14 1.54 -2.12
CA LEU A 413 4.44 2.36 -3.29
C LEU A 413 3.34 2.28 -4.37
N ILE A 414 2.77 1.10 -4.60
CA ILE A 414 1.60 0.91 -5.47
C ILE A 414 0.42 1.73 -4.97
N ASP A 415 0.12 1.68 -3.67
CA ASP A 415 -0.97 2.44 -3.06
C ASP A 415 -0.74 3.96 -3.16
N GLN A 416 0.52 4.42 -3.11
CA GLN A 416 0.85 5.83 -3.32
C GLN A 416 0.66 6.28 -4.78
N GLY A 417 0.65 5.36 -5.75
CA GLY A 417 0.46 5.68 -7.18
C GLY A 417 1.57 6.50 -7.83
N LYS A 418 2.73 6.63 -7.16
CA LYS A 418 3.85 7.51 -7.56
C LYS A 418 5.05 6.66 -8.01
N GLY A 419 5.71 7.06 -9.10
CA GLY A 419 6.95 6.42 -9.58
C GLY A 419 6.79 5.04 -10.24
N LEU A 420 5.56 4.53 -10.42
CA LEU A 420 5.28 3.17 -10.90
C LEU A 420 5.85 2.84 -12.30
N ALA A 421 6.12 3.85 -13.11
CA ALA A 421 6.79 3.70 -14.41
C ALA A 421 8.29 3.34 -14.29
N GLN A 422 8.89 3.47 -13.10
CA GLN A 422 10.27 3.08 -12.82
C GLN A 422 10.34 1.62 -12.39
N LYS A 423 11.38 0.92 -12.84
CA LYS A 423 11.66 -0.44 -12.40
C LYS A 423 12.37 -0.43 -11.05
N VAL A 424 11.99 -1.34 -10.17
CA VAL A 424 12.54 -1.48 -8.82
C VAL A 424 12.83 -2.95 -8.49
N TYR A 425 13.72 -3.18 -7.54
CA TYR A 425 14.02 -4.50 -6.98
C TYR A 425 13.08 -4.79 -5.81
N VAL A 426 12.45 -5.97 -5.79
CA VAL A 426 11.64 -6.45 -4.65
C VAL A 426 12.15 -7.80 -4.21
N LYS A 427 12.28 -7.97 -2.89
CA LYS A 427 12.67 -9.22 -2.22
C LYS A 427 11.44 -9.83 -1.56
N GLY A 428 11.28 -11.15 -1.69
CA GLY A 428 10.23 -11.89 -1.00
C GLY A 428 10.43 -13.40 -1.06
N ILE A 429 9.57 -14.13 -0.37
CA ILE A 429 9.51 -15.60 -0.35
C ILE A 429 8.40 -16.04 -1.31
N VAL A 430 8.69 -17.02 -2.18
CA VAL A 430 7.71 -17.58 -3.10
C VAL A 430 6.62 -18.29 -2.30
N ALA A 431 5.43 -17.69 -2.34
CA ALA A 431 4.25 -18.05 -1.58
C ALA A 431 3.48 -19.21 -2.21
N LYS A 432 3.26 -19.06 -3.51
CA LYS A 432 2.49 -19.96 -4.34
C LYS A 432 3.04 -19.89 -5.75
N THR A 433 3.34 -21.05 -6.30
CA THR A 433 3.73 -21.16 -7.70
C THR A 433 2.52 -20.94 -8.62
N GLY A 434 2.71 -20.15 -9.67
CA GLY A 434 1.67 -19.83 -10.64
C GLY A 434 1.84 -20.60 -11.95
N LYS A 435 1.57 -19.93 -13.08
CA LYS A 435 1.59 -20.56 -14.40
C LYS A 435 2.99 -20.49 -15.02
N PHE A 436 3.64 -21.63 -15.21
CA PHE A 436 4.82 -21.76 -16.06
C PHE A 436 4.40 -21.86 -17.52
N ASN A 437 5.08 -21.10 -18.38
CA ASN A 437 4.76 -21.01 -19.79
C ASN A 437 5.95 -21.48 -20.63
N GLU A 438 6.01 -22.78 -20.90
CA GLU A 438 7.10 -23.43 -21.65
C GLU A 438 7.37 -22.76 -23.01
N SER A 439 6.32 -22.35 -23.73
CA SER A 439 6.48 -21.75 -25.07
C SER A 439 7.20 -20.41 -25.04
N TYR A 440 6.98 -19.61 -23.99
CA TYR A 440 7.55 -18.27 -23.86
C TYR A 440 8.74 -18.24 -22.91
N GLY A 441 8.92 -19.28 -22.09
CA GLY A 441 9.96 -19.38 -21.09
C GLY A 441 9.79 -18.40 -19.93
N ASP A 442 8.55 -18.05 -19.60
CA ASP A 442 8.23 -17.17 -18.49
C ASP A 442 7.50 -17.92 -17.37
N TYR A 443 7.63 -17.41 -16.14
CA TYR A 443 6.98 -17.99 -14.97
C TYR A 443 6.34 -16.91 -14.09
N SER A 444 5.08 -17.13 -13.72
CA SER A 444 4.38 -16.24 -12.78
C SER A 444 4.21 -16.91 -11.42
N PHE A 445 4.36 -16.16 -10.32
CA PHE A 445 4.26 -16.66 -8.95
C PHE A 445 3.96 -15.53 -7.95
N TYR A 446 3.50 -15.87 -6.75
CA TYR A 446 3.23 -14.91 -5.67
C TYR A 446 4.41 -14.83 -4.70
N LEU A 447 4.65 -13.65 -4.15
CA LEU A 447 5.66 -13.37 -3.12
C LEU A 447 5.01 -12.90 -1.83
N TYR A 448 5.55 -13.35 -0.69
CA TYR A 448 5.27 -12.84 0.65
C TYR A 448 6.53 -12.24 1.29
N ASP A 449 6.37 -11.37 2.29
CA ASP A 449 7.50 -10.97 3.15
C ASP A 449 7.97 -12.13 4.05
N GLU A 450 7.01 -12.90 4.57
CA GLU A 450 7.25 -14.04 5.44
C GLU A 450 6.34 -15.21 5.02
N ALA A 451 6.79 -16.45 5.22
CA ALA A 451 6.02 -17.62 4.83
C ALA A 451 4.65 -17.63 5.53
N GLY A 452 3.56 -17.64 4.75
CA GLY A 452 2.19 -17.64 5.27
C GLY A 452 1.57 -16.26 5.53
N SER A 453 2.23 -15.15 5.16
CA SER A 453 1.60 -13.82 5.19
C SER A 453 0.35 -13.75 4.31
N ALA A 454 -0.65 -12.97 4.74
CA ALA A 454 -1.85 -12.72 3.94
C ALA A 454 -1.59 -11.80 2.73
N ASP A 455 -0.58 -10.94 2.86
CA ASP A 455 -0.26 -9.91 1.89
C ASP A 455 0.76 -10.39 0.85
N SER A 456 0.30 -10.56 -0.41
CA SER A 456 1.16 -10.94 -1.52
C SER A 456 1.45 -9.82 -2.52
N LEU A 457 2.56 -9.97 -3.25
CA LEU A 457 2.83 -9.32 -4.54
C LEU A 457 2.90 -10.38 -5.64
N TYR A 458 2.20 -10.18 -6.76
CA TYR A 458 2.19 -11.10 -7.88
C TYR A 458 3.28 -10.76 -8.91
N SER A 459 4.18 -11.68 -9.21
CA SER A 459 5.17 -11.54 -10.27
C SER A 459 4.59 -12.09 -11.57
N PHE A 460 4.35 -11.23 -12.56
CA PHE A 460 3.72 -11.63 -13.83
C PHE A 460 4.75 -11.75 -14.97
N GLN A 461 4.65 -12.85 -15.72
CA GLN A 461 5.53 -13.18 -16.86
C GLN A 461 7.02 -12.97 -16.54
N THR A 462 7.43 -13.45 -15.37
CA THR A 462 8.80 -13.27 -14.89
C THR A 462 9.76 -14.03 -15.79
N LYS A 463 10.80 -13.36 -16.27
CA LYS A 463 11.95 -14.02 -16.91
C LYS A 463 12.92 -14.56 -15.88
N TYR A 464 13.72 -15.55 -16.27
CA TYR A 464 14.78 -16.07 -15.41
C TYR A 464 15.95 -15.07 -15.29
N ILE A 465 16.95 -15.41 -14.50
CA ILE A 465 18.13 -14.58 -14.23
C ILE A 465 18.78 -14.12 -15.55
N ASP A 466 19.18 -12.85 -15.59
CA ASP A 466 19.76 -12.19 -16.77
C ASP A 466 18.83 -12.17 -18.00
N ASP A 467 17.52 -12.03 -17.76
CA ASP A 467 16.46 -12.04 -18.79
C ASP A 467 16.40 -13.34 -19.60
N ALA A 468 16.98 -14.44 -19.08
CA ALA A 468 16.90 -15.76 -19.69
C ALA A 468 15.48 -16.34 -19.61
N LYS A 469 15.24 -17.41 -20.37
CA LYS A 469 14.03 -18.20 -20.26
C LYS A 469 14.10 -19.13 -19.06
N PHE A 470 13.00 -19.28 -18.35
CA PHE A 470 12.79 -20.46 -17.50
C PHE A 470 12.73 -21.70 -18.40
N VAL A 471 13.51 -22.72 -18.06
CA VAL A 471 13.53 -24.05 -18.69
C VAL A 471 12.79 -25.10 -17.87
N SER A 472 12.52 -24.81 -16.59
CA SER A 472 11.70 -25.64 -15.73
C SER A 472 11.03 -24.78 -14.65
N SER A 473 9.80 -25.17 -14.28
CA SER A 473 9.13 -24.62 -13.09
C SER A 473 9.86 -24.94 -11.78
N GLU A 474 10.77 -25.91 -11.77
CA GLU A 474 11.56 -26.28 -10.58
C GLU A 474 12.69 -25.31 -10.26
N GLN A 475 13.03 -24.40 -11.18
CA GLN A 475 14.07 -23.39 -10.97
C GLN A 475 13.68 -22.35 -9.90
N VAL A 476 12.39 -22.29 -9.54
CA VAL A 476 11.83 -21.48 -8.46
C VAL A 476 10.64 -22.24 -7.85
N ALA A 477 10.72 -22.59 -6.58
CA ALA A 477 9.73 -23.37 -5.84
C ALA A 477 9.15 -22.57 -4.67
N GLU A 478 8.02 -23.04 -4.12
CA GLU A 478 7.46 -22.46 -2.90
C GLU A 478 8.46 -22.52 -1.74
N GLY A 479 8.58 -21.42 -1.00
CA GLY A 479 9.55 -21.26 0.09
C GLY A 479 10.89 -20.65 -0.34
N ASP A 480 11.17 -20.50 -1.64
CA ASP A 480 12.39 -19.85 -2.10
C ASP A 480 12.38 -18.35 -1.81
N GLU A 481 13.47 -17.83 -1.25
CA GLU A 481 13.70 -16.40 -1.16
C GLU A 481 14.26 -15.90 -2.50
N VAL A 482 13.60 -14.92 -3.09
CA VAL A 482 13.94 -14.38 -4.39
C VAL A 482 14.06 -12.86 -4.36
N ILE A 483 14.85 -12.32 -5.30
CA ILE A 483 14.80 -10.91 -5.66
C ILE A 483 14.31 -10.84 -7.10
N ILE A 484 13.31 -10.01 -7.38
CA ILE A 484 12.80 -9.74 -8.72
C ILE A 484 12.95 -8.26 -9.08
N TYR A 485 13.05 -7.94 -10.36
CA TYR A 485 13.20 -6.58 -10.88
C TYR A 485 12.16 -6.28 -11.96
N GLY A 486 11.42 -5.19 -11.82
CA GLY A 486 10.31 -4.87 -12.72
C GLY A 486 9.52 -3.63 -12.29
N ASN A 487 8.46 -3.31 -13.03
CA ASN A 487 7.56 -2.20 -12.72
C ASN A 487 6.45 -2.62 -11.76
N LEU A 488 6.11 -1.75 -10.81
CA LEU A 488 5.01 -1.95 -9.87
C LEU A 488 3.68 -1.50 -10.50
N THR A 489 2.60 -2.25 -10.28
CA THR A 489 1.26 -1.87 -10.74
C THR A 489 0.15 -2.46 -9.86
N LEU A 490 -1.04 -1.84 -9.91
CA LEU A 490 -2.27 -2.41 -9.37
C LEU A 490 -3.14 -2.92 -10.53
N TYR A 491 -2.97 -4.18 -10.92
CA TYR A 491 -3.73 -4.77 -12.02
C TYR A 491 -5.22 -4.89 -11.66
N ASN A 492 -6.09 -4.43 -12.56
CA ASN A 492 -7.55 -4.39 -12.40
C ASN A 492 -8.01 -3.81 -11.04
N ASN A 493 -7.28 -2.83 -10.50
CA ASN A 493 -7.56 -2.19 -9.20
C ASN A 493 -7.66 -3.17 -8.02
N THR A 494 -7.10 -4.38 -8.13
CA THR A 494 -7.31 -5.46 -7.15
C THR A 494 -6.07 -6.29 -6.88
N THR A 495 -5.15 -6.41 -7.85
CA THR A 495 -3.97 -7.28 -7.73
C THR A 495 -2.70 -6.44 -7.71
N TYR A 496 -1.98 -6.45 -6.59
CA TYR A 496 -0.63 -5.90 -6.52
C TYR A 496 0.30 -6.76 -7.37
N GLU A 497 0.90 -6.18 -8.41
CA GLU A 497 1.62 -6.91 -9.44
C GLU A 497 2.95 -6.23 -9.80
N MET A 498 3.94 -7.04 -10.19
CA MET A 498 5.12 -6.61 -10.94
C MET A 498 5.08 -7.09 -12.39
N THR A 499 5.12 -6.16 -13.35
CA THR A 499 4.98 -6.46 -14.79
C THR A 499 5.60 -5.40 -15.71
N PRO A 500 6.40 -5.77 -16.72
CA PRO A 500 7.12 -7.04 -16.84
C PRO A 500 8.18 -7.16 -15.74
N SER A 501 8.53 -8.40 -15.37
CA SER A 501 9.49 -8.68 -14.30
C SER A 501 10.58 -9.69 -14.71
N THR A 502 11.72 -9.66 -14.01
CA THR A 502 12.87 -10.55 -14.21
C THR A 502 13.39 -11.01 -12.86
N LEU A 503 13.68 -12.31 -12.72
CA LEU A 503 14.33 -12.87 -11.53
C LEU A 503 15.78 -12.40 -11.46
N VAL A 504 16.25 -12.00 -10.29
CA VAL A 504 17.59 -11.44 -10.07
C VAL A 504 18.45 -12.35 -9.18
N SER A 505 17.82 -13.06 -8.26
CA SER A 505 18.42 -14.12 -7.45
C SER A 505 17.34 -15.02 -6.88
N THR A 506 17.71 -16.26 -6.55
CA THR A 506 16.89 -17.22 -5.82
C THR A 506 17.78 -18.00 -4.84
N THR A 507 17.25 -18.41 -3.69
CA THR A 507 17.91 -19.38 -2.79
C THR A 507 17.87 -20.81 -3.33
N ASN A 508 17.06 -21.05 -4.36
CA ASN A 508 16.98 -22.36 -4.98
C ASN A 508 18.35 -22.74 -5.53
N THR A 509 18.91 -23.83 -5.00
CA THR A 509 20.14 -24.42 -5.50
C THR A 509 19.88 -25.38 -6.64
N TRP A 510 18.80 -25.16 -7.41
CA TRP A 510 18.47 -25.98 -8.57
C TRP A 510 19.70 -26.06 -9.47
N THR A 511 20.30 -27.23 -9.48
CA THR A 511 21.37 -27.57 -10.40
C THR A 511 20.70 -28.18 -11.62
N TYR A 512 20.96 -27.61 -12.78
CA TYR A 512 20.77 -28.35 -14.01
C TYR A 512 21.65 -29.60 -13.94
N THR A 513 21.04 -30.75 -13.69
CA THR A 513 21.72 -32.02 -13.92
C THR A 513 21.81 -32.13 -15.43
N GLU A 514 23.01 -31.94 -15.99
CA GLU A 514 23.24 -32.33 -17.38
C GLU A 514 22.79 -33.80 -17.51
N PRO A 515 21.91 -34.12 -18.48
CA PRO A 515 21.71 -35.51 -18.81
C PRO A 515 23.08 -36.11 -19.15
N THR A 516 23.34 -37.34 -18.70
CA THR A 516 24.53 -38.07 -19.14
C THR A 516 24.52 -38.09 -20.67
N TYR A 517 25.59 -37.58 -21.29
CA TYR A 517 25.79 -37.54 -22.76
C TYR A 517 25.04 -38.69 -23.45
N PRO A 518 24.23 -38.43 -24.49
CA PRO A 518 23.70 -39.52 -25.28
C PRO A 518 24.87 -40.34 -25.85
N PRO A 519 24.75 -41.67 -26.00
CA PRO A 519 25.82 -42.49 -26.56
C PRO A 519 26.20 -41.96 -27.96
N ASP A 520 27.48 -41.95 -28.28
CA ASP A 520 27.95 -41.60 -29.63
C ASP A 520 27.30 -42.56 -30.64
N ILE A 521 26.49 -42.01 -31.55
CA ILE A 521 26.14 -42.70 -32.80
C ILE A 521 27.37 -42.68 -33.71
N GLN A 522 27.68 -43.81 -34.34
CA GLN A 522 28.88 -43.93 -35.17
C GLN A 522 28.69 -43.24 -36.54
N ASN A 523 29.82 -42.87 -37.15
CA ASN A 523 29.89 -42.41 -38.55
C ASN A 523 28.87 -41.31 -38.90
N THR A 524 28.79 -40.30 -38.03
CA THR A 524 27.82 -39.21 -38.12
C THR A 524 27.99 -38.32 -39.35
N SER A 525 29.20 -38.22 -39.88
CA SER A 525 29.53 -37.51 -41.13
C SER A 525 29.40 -38.38 -42.38
N PHE A 526 29.05 -39.66 -42.25
CA PHE A 526 28.88 -40.60 -43.37
C PHE A 526 30.08 -40.73 -44.31
N GLU A 527 31.30 -40.68 -43.76
CA GLU A 527 32.54 -40.83 -44.54
C GLU A 527 33.00 -42.30 -44.63
N GLU A 528 32.54 -43.17 -43.72
CA GLU A 528 32.91 -44.58 -43.67
C GLU A 528 31.82 -45.48 -44.29
N TRP A 529 32.18 -46.27 -45.30
CA TRP A 529 31.23 -47.14 -46.03
C TRP A 529 31.78 -48.55 -46.18
N GLU A 530 30.93 -49.55 -45.94
CA GLU A 530 31.21 -50.97 -46.14
C GLU A 530 30.04 -51.60 -46.91
N ASP A 531 30.34 -52.43 -47.92
CA ASP A 531 29.34 -53.10 -48.77
C ASP A 531 28.25 -52.18 -49.38
N GLY A 532 28.60 -50.91 -49.63
CA GLY A 532 27.71 -49.93 -50.26
C GLY A 532 26.72 -49.26 -49.31
N VAL A 533 26.87 -49.44 -48.00
CA VAL A 533 26.10 -48.75 -46.95
C VAL A 533 27.03 -48.05 -45.94
N PRO A 534 26.56 -46.98 -45.27
CA PRO A 534 27.36 -46.30 -44.24
C PRO A 534 27.53 -47.18 -43.00
N VAL A 535 28.76 -47.32 -42.51
CA VAL A 535 29.09 -48.12 -41.29
C VAL A 535 28.36 -47.56 -40.07
N GLY A 536 27.84 -48.40 -39.18
CA GLY A 536 27.09 -47.98 -37.96
C GLY A 536 25.64 -47.56 -38.22
N TRP A 537 25.20 -47.72 -39.47
CA TRP A 537 23.85 -47.45 -39.94
C TRP A 537 23.35 -48.66 -40.72
N MET A 538 22.03 -48.73 -40.95
CA MET A 538 21.31 -49.91 -41.46
C MET A 538 21.00 -50.97 -40.41
N SER A 539 19.90 -50.76 -39.69
CA SER A 539 19.48 -51.64 -38.59
C SER A 539 18.17 -52.37 -38.88
N VAL A 540 17.64 -53.05 -37.86
CA VAL A 540 16.32 -53.69 -37.88
C VAL A 540 15.16 -52.74 -38.18
N ALA A 541 15.37 -51.43 -38.06
CA ALA A 541 14.40 -50.38 -38.39
C ALA A 541 14.50 -49.88 -39.85
N SER A 542 15.54 -50.29 -40.59
CA SER A 542 15.71 -49.95 -42.00
C SER A 542 14.90 -50.89 -42.89
N SER A 543 14.22 -50.33 -43.89
CA SER A 543 13.37 -51.11 -44.81
C SER A 543 13.81 -50.99 -46.28
N SER A 544 15.01 -50.46 -46.52
CA SER A 544 15.37 -49.89 -47.83
C SER A 544 16.88 -49.89 -48.10
N ALA A 545 17.58 -50.98 -47.75
CA ALA A 545 19.03 -51.12 -48.02
C ALA A 545 19.36 -50.94 -49.52
N ASP A 546 18.54 -51.54 -50.39
CA ASP A 546 18.71 -51.46 -51.85
C ASP A 546 18.42 -50.08 -52.46
N TYR A 547 17.95 -49.12 -51.65
CA TYR A 547 17.52 -47.78 -52.10
C TYR A 547 18.36 -46.66 -51.46
N ILE A 548 19.50 -47.04 -50.89
CA ILE A 548 20.51 -46.14 -50.35
C ILE A 548 21.74 -46.20 -51.24
N SER A 549 22.31 -45.05 -51.55
CA SER A 549 23.60 -44.97 -52.23
C SER A 549 24.45 -43.84 -51.68
N GLN A 550 25.76 -43.94 -51.88
CA GLN A 550 26.69 -42.86 -51.57
C GLN A 550 26.55 -41.72 -52.59
N SER A 551 26.55 -40.48 -52.11
CA SER A 551 26.54 -39.26 -52.91
C SER A 551 27.81 -38.45 -52.62
N THR A 552 28.37 -37.78 -53.64
CA THR A 552 29.47 -36.81 -53.48
C THR A 552 28.96 -35.38 -53.32
N ASP A 553 27.65 -35.15 -53.39
CA ASP A 553 27.02 -33.91 -52.96
C ASP A 553 26.78 -34.04 -51.47
N ALA A 554 27.66 -33.44 -50.66
CA ALA A 554 27.72 -33.60 -49.22
C ALA A 554 27.72 -32.24 -48.52
N TYR A 555 27.26 -32.22 -47.27
CA TYR A 555 27.31 -31.07 -46.39
C TYR A 555 28.64 -31.01 -45.63
N PHE A 556 29.13 -32.17 -45.17
CA PHE A 556 30.44 -32.34 -44.56
C PHE A 556 31.36 -33.16 -45.45
N ASP A 557 32.64 -32.84 -45.41
CA ASP A 557 33.74 -33.57 -46.05
C ASP A 557 33.45 -34.03 -47.50
N ASN A 558 33.24 -35.33 -47.76
CA ASN A 558 33.22 -35.87 -49.12
C ASN A 558 31.94 -36.60 -49.50
N TYR A 559 31.22 -37.19 -48.54
CA TYR A 559 30.14 -38.13 -48.81
C TYR A 559 28.88 -37.86 -48.00
N SER A 560 27.73 -38.07 -48.62
CA SER A 560 26.42 -38.09 -47.95
C SER A 560 25.61 -39.32 -48.37
N VAL A 561 24.55 -39.60 -47.63
CA VAL A 561 23.63 -40.70 -47.92
C VAL A 561 22.51 -40.21 -48.83
N ALA A 562 22.35 -40.83 -50.00
CA ALA A 562 21.19 -40.62 -50.87
C ALA A 562 20.12 -41.70 -50.62
N LEU A 563 18.99 -41.30 -50.05
CA LEU A 563 17.83 -42.15 -49.82
C LEU A 563 16.76 -41.87 -50.88
N ALA A 564 16.55 -42.83 -51.79
CA ALA A 564 15.48 -42.72 -52.78
C ALA A 564 14.08 -42.78 -52.14
N SER A 565 13.05 -42.44 -52.91
CA SER A 565 11.65 -42.73 -52.56
C SER A 565 11.11 -43.89 -53.38
N ASP A 566 10.01 -44.50 -52.93
CA ASP A 566 9.32 -45.51 -53.72
C ASP A 566 8.73 -44.87 -55.00
N PRO A 567 9.16 -45.28 -56.20
CA PRO A 567 8.64 -44.72 -57.45
C PRO A 567 7.13 -44.97 -57.65
N LYS A 568 6.55 -45.97 -56.97
CA LYS A 568 5.10 -46.22 -56.97
C LYS A 568 4.36 -45.40 -55.90
N GLY A 569 5.09 -44.84 -54.93
CA GLY A 569 4.57 -44.14 -53.77
C GLY A 569 3.66 -45.00 -52.88
N SER A 570 3.97 -46.29 -52.76
CA SER A 570 3.24 -47.24 -51.93
C SER A 570 3.87 -47.38 -50.53
N THR A 571 5.19 -47.23 -50.42
CA THR A 571 5.95 -47.51 -49.19
C THR A 571 6.87 -46.36 -48.80
N ASN A 572 7.00 -46.12 -47.49
CA ASN A 572 7.99 -45.17 -46.94
C ASN A 572 9.34 -45.87 -46.82
N TYR A 573 10.40 -45.24 -47.30
CA TYR A 573 11.76 -45.76 -47.14
C TYR A 573 12.42 -45.13 -45.91
N ARG A 574 13.12 -45.95 -45.14
CA ARG A 574 13.69 -45.58 -43.85
C ARG A 574 15.17 -45.91 -43.83
N PHE A 575 15.97 -44.88 -43.57
CA PHE A 575 17.35 -45.00 -43.18
C PHE A 575 17.43 -44.87 -41.67
N ALA A 576 18.18 -45.74 -41.00
CA ALA A 576 18.19 -45.79 -39.54
C ALA A 576 19.57 -46.12 -38.97
N SER A 577 19.88 -45.58 -37.79
CA SER A 577 21.08 -45.92 -37.03
C SER A 577 21.04 -47.38 -36.55
N GLU A 578 22.19 -47.91 -36.13
CA GLU A 578 22.22 -49.05 -35.22
C GLU A 578 21.47 -48.78 -33.90
N ILE A 579 21.31 -49.83 -33.09
CA ILE A 579 20.60 -49.75 -31.80
C ILE A 579 21.44 -48.89 -30.84
N VAL A 580 20.81 -47.86 -30.30
CA VAL A 580 21.38 -46.93 -29.32
C VAL A 580 20.62 -47.12 -28.01
N HIS A 581 21.36 -47.30 -26.91
CA HIS A 581 20.78 -47.40 -25.57
C HIS A 581 20.65 -46.01 -24.94
N ILE A 582 19.42 -45.51 -24.78
CA ILE A 582 19.15 -44.16 -24.28
C ILE A 582 18.72 -44.23 -22.82
N GLY A 583 19.34 -43.39 -21.97
CA GLY A 583 18.90 -43.17 -20.60
C GLY A 583 17.61 -42.36 -20.50
N THR A 584 17.18 -42.02 -19.29
CA THR A 584 16.04 -41.11 -19.10
C THR A 584 16.41 -39.65 -19.40
N GLY A 585 15.47 -38.89 -19.94
CA GLY A 585 15.60 -37.44 -20.15
C GLY A 585 15.47 -37.03 -21.61
N TRP A 586 15.77 -35.76 -21.87
CA TRP A 586 15.63 -35.16 -23.19
C TRP A 586 16.88 -35.33 -24.05
N ILE A 587 16.67 -35.59 -25.35
CA ILE A 587 17.71 -35.68 -26.37
C ILE A 587 17.23 -35.04 -27.68
N SER A 588 18.12 -34.40 -28.42
CA SER A 588 17.90 -33.94 -29.78
C SER A 588 18.57 -34.85 -30.79
N PHE A 589 17.82 -35.28 -31.80
CA PHE A 589 18.38 -35.94 -32.99
C PHE A 589 18.37 -34.98 -34.17
N ASN A 590 19.55 -34.68 -34.69
CA ASN A 590 19.80 -33.67 -35.71
C ASN A 590 20.36 -34.30 -36.99
N VAL A 591 20.00 -33.77 -38.15
CA VAL A 591 20.56 -34.14 -39.46
C VAL A 591 20.53 -32.94 -40.40
N HIS A 592 21.45 -32.92 -41.37
CA HIS A 592 21.37 -32.04 -42.53
C HIS A 592 20.72 -32.78 -43.68
N LEU A 593 19.74 -32.14 -44.33
CA LEU A 593 19.00 -32.73 -45.45
C LEU A 593 18.97 -31.79 -46.65
N LYS A 594 18.96 -32.40 -47.84
CA LYS A 594 18.78 -31.72 -49.14
C LYS A 594 18.01 -32.63 -50.10
N SER A 595 17.20 -32.06 -50.99
CA SER A 595 16.56 -32.79 -52.10
C SER A 595 16.97 -32.17 -53.44
N PRO A 596 17.87 -32.81 -54.22
CA PRO A 596 18.36 -32.24 -55.48
C PRO A 596 17.29 -32.22 -56.58
N ASP A 597 16.24 -33.04 -56.47
CA ASP A 597 15.21 -33.19 -57.49
C ASP A 597 14.24 -32.00 -57.58
N GLU A 598 13.63 -31.80 -58.76
CA GLU A 598 12.64 -30.73 -58.99
C GLU A 598 11.40 -30.88 -58.09
N THR A 599 11.00 -32.12 -57.82
CA THR A 599 9.98 -32.40 -56.81
C THR A 599 10.70 -32.67 -55.50
N PRO A 600 10.53 -31.83 -54.46
CA PRO A 600 11.26 -32.00 -53.22
C PRO A 600 10.79 -33.26 -52.47
N ALA A 601 11.75 -33.99 -51.89
CA ALA A 601 11.45 -35.06 -50.97
C ALA A 601 10.70 -34.52 -49.74
N GLN A 602 9.70 -35.27 -49.30
CA GLN A 602 8.99 -35.09 -48.03
C GLN A 602 9.57 -36.06 -47.02
N PHE A 603 10.09 -35.56 -45.90
CA PHE A 603 10.75 -36.41 -44.92
C PHE A 603 10.03 -36.42 -43.56
N ARG A 604 10.41 -37.37 -42.71
CA ARG A 604 10.21 -37.27 -41.25
C ARG A 604 11.44 -37.77 -40.52
N LEU A 605 11.78 -37.09 -39.43
CA LEU A 605 12.68 -37.62 -38.41
C LEU A 605 11.88 -38.37 -37.36
N GLY A 606 12.44 -39.44 -36.83
CA GLY A 606 11.81 -40.23 -35.79
C GLY A 606 12.77 -41.19 -35.14
N TYR A 607 12.21 -42.10 -34.36
CA TYR A 607 12.93 -43.22 -33.77
C TYR A 607 12.02 -44.45 -33.71
N ALA A 608 12.60 -45.64 -33.61
CA ALA A 608 11.86 -46.87 -33.36
C ALA A 608 12.36 -47.52 -32.08
N ILE A 609 11.42 -47.89 -31.21
CA ILE A 609 11.70 -48.60 -29.96
C ILE A 609 12.05 -50.05 -30.28
N VAL A 610 13.18 -50.51 -29.75
CA VAL A 610 13.70 -51.86 -29.93
C VAL A 610 13.47 -52.65 -28.65
N THR A 611 12.90 -53.84 -28.78
CA THR A 611 12.72 -54.77 -27.67
C THR A 611 13.29 -56.11 -28.07
N GLN A 612 14.27 -56.62 -27.31
CA GLN A 612 14.97 -57.87 -27.60
C GLN A 612 15.56 -57.92 -29.03
N GLY A 613 16.15 -56.79 -29.48
CA GLY A 613 16.79 -56.67 -30.79
C GLY A 613 15.82 -56.63 -31.99
N LYS A 614 14.52 -56.41 -31.77
CA LYS A 614 13.50 -56.32 -32.83
C LYS A 614 12.54 -55.16 -32.59
N ILE A 615 11.90 -54.68 -33.66
CA ILE A 615 10.76 -53.77 -33.57
C ILE A 615 9.49 -54.61 -33.52
N ALA A 616 8.76 -54.59 -32.41
CA ALA A 616 7.67 -55.52 -32.15
C ALA A 616 6.37 -55.16 -32.89
N SER A 617 6.13 -53.86 -33.11
CA SER A 617 4.90 -53.34 -33.70
C SER A 617 5.15 -52.09 -34.54
N SER A 618 4.23 -51.81 -35.47
CA SER A 618 4.23 -50.55 -36.23
C SER A 618 4.02 -49.32 -35.33
N SER A 619 3.42 -49.50 -34.15
CA SER A 619 3.25 -48.45 -33.12
C SER A 619 4.55 -48.03 -32.45
N ASP A 620 5.61 -48.82 -32.59
CA ASP A 620 6.90 -48.58 -31.93
C ASP A 620 7.75 -47.58 -32.71
N TYR A 621 7.34 -47.26 -33.95
CA TYR A 621 7.87 -46.15 -34.73
C TYR A 621 7.22 -44.84 -34.27
N LYS A 622 8.02 -43.91 -33.76
CA LYS A 622 7.59 -42.61 -33.25
C LYS A 622 8.09 -41.48 -34.18
N TYR A 623 7.19 -40.56 -34.50
CA TYR A 623 7.45 -39.41 -35.37
C TYR A 623 6.83 -38.15 -34.73
N PRO A 624 7.58 -37.41 -33.88
CA PRO A 624 7.03 -36.36 -33.01
C PRO A 624 6.48 -35.10 -33.71
N GLU A 625 7.04 -34.67 -34.84
CA GLU A 625 6.70 -33.41 -35.52
C GLU A 625 6.59 -33.58 -37.08
N PRO A 626 5.99 -32.65 -37.85
CA PRO A 626 5.31 -32.95 -39.13
C PRO A 626 6.20 -33.12 -40.37
N VAL A 627 5.55 -33.58 -41.45
CA VAL A 627 6.15 -33.77 -42.79
C VAL A 627 6.52 -32.41 -43.40
N ALA A 628 7.81 -32.08 -43.45
CA ALA A 628 8.29 -30.94 -44.20
C ALA A 628 8.87 -31.40 -45.55
N PRO A 629 8.62 -30.66 -46.65
CA PRO A 629 9.45 -30.78 -47.84
C PRO A 629 10.85 -30.21 -47.51
N VAL A 630 11.90 -30.90 -47.93
CA VAL A 630 13.26 -30.35 -47.90
C VAL A 630 13.51 -29.54 -49.19
N THR A 631 14.42 -28.57 -49.15
CA THR A 631 14.73 -27.74 -50.33
C THR A 631 15.89 -28.30 -51.15
N LYS A 632 16.22 -27.64 -52.26
CA LYS A 632 17.41 -27.93 -53.07
C LYS A 632 18.72 -27.51 -52.40
N GLU A 633 18.64 -26.79 -51.28
CA GLU A 633 19.79 -26.41 -50.46
C GLU A 633 19.87 -27.28 -49.21
N TRP A 634 21.07 -27.40 -48.65
CA TRP A 634 21.26 -28.09 -47.37
C TRP A 634 20.62 -27.30 -46.23
N ASN A 635 19.78 -27.96 -45.45
CA ASN A 635 19.15 -27.40 -44.26
C ASN A 635 19.28 -28.37 -43.08
N SER A 636 19.44 -27.82 -41.88
CA SER A 636 19.48 -28.60 -40.64
C SER A 636 18.07 -28.83 -40.10
N TYR A 637 17.79 -30.05 -39.67
CA TYR A 637 16.53 -30.45 -39.08
C TYR A 637 16.78 -31.25 -37.81
N TYR A 638 15.88 -31.12 -36.84
CA TYR A 638 16.02 -31.81 -35.57
C TYR A 638 14.66 -32.22 -34.98
N ILE A 639 14.69 -33.20 -34.08
CA ILE A 639 13.57 -33.55 -33.19
C ILE A 639 14.08 -33.65 -31.76
N ASP A 640 13.34 -33.07 -30.82
CA ASP A 640 13.57 -33.26 -29.39
C ASP A 640 12.67 -34.39 -28.88
N ILE A 641 13.26 -35.30 -28.11
CA ILE A 641 12.60 -36.51 -27.61
C ILE A 641 12.85 -36.61 -26.11
N ASN A 642 11.79 -36.81 -25.33
CA ASN A 642 11.90 -37.15 -23.91
C ASN A 642 11.72 -38.65 -23.70
N PHE A 643 12.70 -39.30 -23.08
CA PHE A 643 12.62 -40.70 -22.66
C PHE A 643 12.31 -40.78 -21.17
N GLU A 644 11.15 -41.33 -20.80
CA GLU A 644 10.72 -41.46 -19.40
C GLU A 644 11.37 -42.65 -18.68
N GLU A 645 11.93 -43.60 -19.44
CA GLU A 645 12.64 -44.79 -18.96
C GLU A 645 13.80 -45.13 -19.91
N GLU A 646 14.79 -45.90 -19.42
CA GLU A 646 15.88 -46.39 -20.26
C GLU A 646 15.33 -47.21 -21.44
N THR A 647 15.70 -46.85 -22.67
CA THR A 647 15.08 -47.38 -23.88
C THR A 647 16.12 -47.65 -24.97
N ASP A 648 16.10 -48.84 -25.57
CA ASP A 648 16.86 -49.13 -26.79
C ASP A 648 16.09 -48.59 -28.00
N VAL A 649 16.75 -47.79 -28.85
CA VAL A 649 16.13 -47.18 -30.03
C VAL A 649 17.03 -47.21 -31.26
N CYS A 650 16.42 -47.17 -32.44
CA CYS A 650 17.10 -46.75 -33.68
C CYS A 650 16.59 -45.37 -34.10
N PHE A 651 17.47 -44.42 -34.38
CA PHE A 651 17.08 -43.11 -34.94
C PHE A 651 16.82 -43.23 -36.44
N ILE A 652 15.80 -42.53 -36.94
CA ILE A 652 15.24 -42.74 -38.28
C ILE A 652 15.17 -41.44 -39.05
N VAL A 653 15.66 -41.48 -40.29
CA VAL A 653 15.32 -40.54 -41.35
C VAL A 653 14.46 -41.26 -42.39
N MET A 654 13.26 -40.76 -42.63
CA MET A 654 12.28 -41.39 -43.51
C MET A 654 12.03 -40.52 -44.74
N ASN A 655 12.17 -41.10 -45.94
CA ASN A 655 11.70 -40.49 -47.19
C ASN A 655 10.29 -41.02 -47.51
N SER A 656 9.32 -40.10 -47.55
CA SER A 656 7.90 -40.41 -47.66
C SER A 656 7.55 -41.06 -48.98
N LYS A 657 6.58 -41.98 -48.96
CA LYS A 657 5.94 -42.52 -50.16
C LYS A 657 5.30 -41.42 -51.04
N ASN A 658 5.05 -40.25 -50.48
CA ASN A 658 4.51 -39.11 -51.23
C ASN A 658 5.58 -38.38 -52.07
N SER A 659 6.86 -38.65 -51.84
CA SER A 659 8.02 -38.05 -52.51
C SER A 659 8.31 -38.66 -53.88
N LYS A 660 7.29 -39.13 -54.64
CA LYS A 660 7.48 -40.05 -55.79
C LYS A 660 8.60 -39.62 -56.75
N GLY A 661 9.69 -40.39 -56.78
CA GLY A 661 10.85 -40.14 -57.65
C GLY A 661 11.85 -39.11 -57.13
N ALA A 662 11.68 -38.59 -55.91
CA ALA A 662 12.60 -37.67 -55.26
C ALA A 662 13.57 -38.37 -54.32
N THR A 663 14.80 -37.88 -54.32
CA THR A 663 15.94 -38.32 -53.53
C THR A 663 16.12 -37.39 -52.34
N LEU A 664 16.35 -37.98 -51.16
CA LEU A 664 16.70 -37.25 -49.95
C LEU A 664 18.18 -37.49 -49.66
N LEU A 665 19.00 -36.46 -49.79
CA LEU A 665 20.39 -36.46 -49.30
C LEU A 665 20.39 -36.19 -47.80
N ILE A 666 21.18 -36.96 -47.05
CA ILE A 666 21.26 -36.97 -45.60
C ILE A 666 22.74 -36.91 -45.20
N ASP A 667 23.08 -35.97 -44.33
CA ASP A 667 24.44 -35.78 -43.85
C ASP A 667 24.48 -35.27 -42.39
N GLY A 668 25.60 -35.47 -41.69
CA GLY A 668 25.88 -34.91 -40.36
C GLY A 668 24.86 -35.23 -39.28
N ALA A 669 24.57 -36.52 -39.10
CA ALA A 669 23.64 -36.98 -38.08
C ALA A 669 24.23 -36.85 -36.67
N THR A 670 23.61 -36.12 -35.75
CA THR A 670 24.14 -35.94 -34.39
C THR A 670 23.08 -36.13 -33.32
N LEU A 671 23.51 -36.70 -32.20
CA LEU A 671 22.77 -36.69 -30.94
C LEU A 671 23.40 -35.63 -30.04
N CYS A 672 22.59 -34.72 -29.54
CA CYS A 672 23.02 -33.73 -28.56
C CYS A 672 21.89 -33.51 -27.56
N ASP A 673 22.16 -32.74 -26.52
CA ASP A 673 21.08 -32.19 -25.70
C ASP A 673 20.13 -31.35 -26.58
N PRO A 674 18.84 -31.21 -26.22
CA PRO A 674 17.90 -30.37 -26.94
C PRO A 674 18.52 -29.05 -27.35
N ILE A 675 18.30 -28.62 -28.60
CA ILE A 675 18.78 -27.32 -29.05
C ILE A 675 18.03 -26.24 -28.25
N ILE A 676 18.68 -25.74 -27.20
CA ILE A 676 18.28 -24.52 -26.53
C ILE A 676 18.48 -23.39 -27.55
N HIS A 677 17.39 -22.86 -28.12
CA HIS A 677 17.43 -21.60 -28.88
C HIS A 677 17.69 -20.44 -27.91
N GLY A 678 18.94 -20.32 -27.47
CA GLY A 678 19.45 -19.35 -26.52
C GLY A 678 20.96 -19.56 -26.36
N VAL A 679 21.74 -18.49 -26.37
CA VAL A 679 23.20 -18.54 -26.25
C VAL A 679 23.57 -19.15 -24.89
N GLY A 680 23.99 -20.42 -24.88
CA GLY A 680 24.46 -21.11 -23.68
C GLY A 680 25.81 -20.54 -23.24
N THR A 681 25.87 -20.05 -22.01
CA THR A 681 27.10 -19.73 -21.30
C THR A 681 27.80 -21.02 -20.90
N ILE A 682 29.02 -21.24 -21.42
CA ILE A 682 29.90 -22.30 -20.93
C ILE A 682 30.43 -21.88 -19.56
N THR A 683 30.18 -22.69 -18.53
CA THR A 683 30.77 -22.48 -17.21
C THR A 683 32.24 -22.93 -17.23
N PRO A 684 33.22 -22.10 -16.84
CA PRO A 684 34.62 -22.49 -16.88
C PRO A 684 34.99 -23.44 -15.73
N ASP A 685 35.52 -24.61 -16.10
CA ASP A 685 36.29 -25.52 -15.24
C ASP A 685 37.49 -24.75 -14.67
N THR A 686 37.46 -24.47 -13.36
CA THR A 686 38.41 -23.54 -12.69
C THR A 686 39.82 -24.10 -12.53
N GLU A 687 40.08 -25.34 -12.93
CA GLU A 687 41.42 -25.94 -12.91
C GLU A 687 42.11 -25.99 -14.28
N LYS A 688 41.38 -25.82 -15.39
CA LYS A 688 41.96 -25.86 -16.74
C LYS A 688 42.26 -24.46 -17.29
N PRO A 689 43.41 -24.28 -17.96
CA PRO A 689 43.75 -22.99 -18.52
C PRO A 689 42.89 -22.61 -19.72
N ILE A 690 42.31 -21.41 -19.67
CA ILE A 690 41.51 -20.83 -20.75
C ILE A 690 42.39 -19.84 -21.51
N TYR A 691 42.31 -19.85 -22.84
CA TYR A 691 43.10 -18.98 -23.70
C TYR A 691 42.22 -17.94 -24.38
N PHE A 692 42.71 -16.71 -24.45
CA PHE A 692 42.10 -15.61 -25.18
C PHE A 692 43.11 -15.07 -26.20
N ASP A 693 42.63 -14.64 -27.36
CA ASP A 693 43.45 -13.84 -28.26
C ASP A 693 43.72 -12.44 -27.67
N LEU A 694 44.58 -11.65 -28.32
CA LEU A 694 44.95 -10.32 -27.82
C LEU A 694 43.80 -9.30 -27.89
N THR A 695 42.67 -9.66 -28.47
CA THR A 695 41.45 -8.85 -28.51
C THR A 695 40.46 -9.22 -27.40
N GLY A 696 40.76 -10.27 -26.62
CA GLY A 696 39.93 -10.73 -25.50
C GLY A 696 38.91 -11.79 -25.87
N LYS A 697 38.99 -12.39 -27.07
CA LYS A 697 38.08 -13.48 -27.48
C LYS A 697 38.65 -14.85 -27.07
N GLN A 698 37.83 -15.70 -26.46
CA GLN A 698 38.24 -17.05 -26.05
C GLN A 698 38.57 -17.93 -27.26
N VAL A 699 39.65 -18.69 -27.16
CA VAL A 699 40.18 -19.60 -28.19
C VAL A 699 40.25 -21.01 -27.62
N LEU A 700 39.41 -21.91 -28.13
CA LEU A 700 39.25 -23.27 -27.60
C LEU A 700 40.44 -24.19 -27.96
N SER A 701 41.09 -23.96 -29.10
CA SER A 701 42.25 -24.73 -29.57
C SER A 701 43.36 -23.80 -30.09
N PRO A 702 44.14 -23.16 -29.21
CA PRO A 702 45.15 -22.20 -29.62
C PRO A 702 46.27 -22.86 -30.44
N LYS A 703 46.55 -22.30 -31.62
CA LYS A 703 47.66 -22.71 -32.51
C LYS A 703 48.96 -21.99 -32.09
N SER A 704 50.07 -22.18 -32.81
CA SER A 704 51.32 -21.45 -32.54
C SER A 704 51.09 -19.94 -32.62
N GLY A 705 51.33 -19.20 -31.52
CA GLY A 705 50.99 -17.78 -31.42
C GLY A 705 50.97 -17.22 -29.99
N LEU A 706 50.71 -15.91 -29.89
CA LEU A 706 50.70 -15.15 -28.63
C LEU A 706 49.28 -14.98 -28.09
N TYR A 707 49.04 -15.43 -26.85
CA TYR A 707 47.73 -15.49 -26.21
C TYR A 707 47.75 -14.93 -24.79
N ILE A 708 46.56 -14.69 -24.24
CA ILE A 708 46.33 -14.43 -22.83
C ILE A 708 45.78 -15.73 -22.23
N LYS A 709 46.50 -16.32 -21.27
CA LYS A 709 46.11 -17.54 -20.55
C LYS A 709 45.60 -17.17 -19.17
N GLN A 710 44.37 -17.59 -18.88
CA GLN A 710 43.75 -17.46 -17.57
C GLN A 710 43.69 -18.84 -16.89
N THR A 711 44.08 -18.92 -15.62
CA THR A 711 43.95 -20.14 -14.80
C THR A 711 43.49 -19.71 -13.42
N GLY A 712 42.25 -20.06 -13.04
CA GLY A 712 41.56 -19.43 -11.91
C GLY A 712 41.49 -17.90 -12.07
N THR A 713 41.92 -17.16 -11.05
CA THR A 713 41.96 -15.68 -11.05
C THR A 713 43.26 -15.09 -11.62
N LYS A 714 44.26 -15.93 -11.96
CA LYS A 714 45.52 -15.46 -12.53
C LYS A 714 45.44 -15.36 -14.05
N VAL A 715 45.83 -14.20 -14.58
CA VAL A 715 45.93 -13.92 -16.01
C VAL A 715 47.39 -13.68 -16.39
N THR A 716 47.87 -14.38 -17.41
CA THR A 716 49.26 -14.29 -17.88
C THR A 716 49.32 -14.27 -19.41
N LYS A 717 50.26 -13.51 -19.97
CA LYS A 717 50.52 -13.53 -21.41
C LYS A 717 51.47 -14.68 -21.74
N VAL A 718 51.09 -15.55 -22.67
CA VAL A 718 51.85 -16.75 -23.01
C VAL A 718 52.03 -16.89 -24.52
N PHE A 719 53.15 -17.44 -24.95
CA PHE A 719 53.39 -17.79 -26.35
C PHE A 719 53.34 -19.31 -26.48
N ILE A 720 52.38 -19.82 -27.24
CA ILE A 720 52.25 -21.26 -27.54
C ILE A 720 53.07 -21.50 -28.80
N ARG A 721 53.98 -22.48 -28.76
CA ARG A 721 54.84 -22.84 -29.89
C ARG A 721 54.23 -23.94 -30.71
#